data_AF-A0A7Y2V7P1-F1
#
_entry.id   AF-A0A7Y2V7P1-F1
#
_cell.length_a   1.000
_cell.length_b   1.000
_cell.length_c   1.000
_cell.angle_alpha   90.00
_cell.angle_beta   90.00
_cell.angle_gamma   90.00
#
_symmetry.space_group_name_H-M   'P 1'
#
loop_
_entity.id
_entity.type
_entity.pdbx_description
1 polymer ?
#
loop_
_entity_poly.entity_id
_entity_poly.type
_entity_poly.pdbx_seq_one_letter_code
_entity_poly.pdbx_strand_id
1 'polypeptide(L)'
;MSDSRIPGLYRLPVGERIARLRELGWLGDEDAAKLEQGQHVLSVTAADHMIENVVGVFGLPLAVVPNFVVNGRDCVVPLVVEEPSIVAGLSSAAALARSSGGFEVDSDGSLLVGQVHVTNLADPDQAISALEAVRASLVAAANAVHPRLVERGGGVRDIETRLFALPDGAPLVGVHVLVDTCDAMGANLVNSICEAIAPEIARVCGGKVALRILSNLTDRSLFTVRGRFRLPDAVRDAIITANDIALVDPYRAATHNKGIMNGIDAVAIATGNDWRALEAGAHAWAAAAGQYRSLTRWSVAAGGHLLGEMTIPLKVGTVGGTVAGNSAASLGLALTGAASAGELAAVMAAVGLAQNFAALRALATSGIQAGHMKLHARSLAASAGASDREIDAVVERLVASGDIKDWKAREIVAELGRADNAGPDGVAAGKVILLGEHGVVYGRHALAVPVPDAVAVTLTESERLVHELPDEYVAQLLAAIGITDTGWRIQVDSRLPLGKGLGSSAAIAVAMTRAFDKKLGLGLDDARVNAIALESEKYAHGTPSGIDNTLATYGRPMLFHNDGGLQFETLETSEAPPLLIAWGAATGRTSELVAGVRRRRDRTPAHFDAVFDRMDALSREGAELLAGGRWRELGALMDLCHGLLNAIGASTPELERMVSLARLSGAAGAKLTGAGGGGAIVALCPENIDKVRAAMRRCGYHTLVPGTLFE
;
A
#
# COMPACT_ATOMS: atom_id res chain seq x y z
N MET A 1 -23.28 4.04 -16.15
CA MET A 1 -21.87 3.98 -16.60
C MET A 1 -21.07 4.82 -15.62
N SER A 2 -20.11 4.21 -14.94
CA SER A 2 -19.27 4.90 -13.97
C SER A 2 -18.33 5.87 -14.69
N ASP A 3 -18.23 7.09 -14.19
CA ASP A 3 -17.28 8.09 -14.68
C ASP A 3 -15.87 7.69 -14.24
N SER A 4 -14.91 7.64 -15.18
CA SER A 4 -13.51 7.31 -14.87
C SER A 4 -12.73 8.50 -14.30
N ARG A 5 -13.33 9.70 -14.19
CA ARG A 5 -12.71 10.86 -13.53
C ARG A 5 -12.71 10.67 -12.02
N ILE A 6 -11.53 10.60 -11.43
CA ILE A 6 -11.34 10.45 -9.98
C ILE A 6 -10.42 11.56 -9.47
N PRO A 7 -10.97 12.75 -9.14
CA PRO A 7 -10.18 13.90 -8.72
C PRO A 7 -9.36 13.60 -7.46
N GLY A 8 -8.08 13.97 -7.47
CA GLY A 8 -7.23 13.89 -6.29
C GLY A 8 -6.83 12.47 -5.85
N LEU A 9 -7.12 11.42 -6.64
CA LEU A 9 -6.84 10.03 -6.26
C LEU A 9 -5.39 9.80 -5.78
N TYR A 10 -4.41 10.42 -6.44
CA TYR A 10 -3.00 10.32 -6.08
C TYR A 10 -2.63 10.94 -4.72
N ARG A 11 -3.47 11.82 -4.17
CA ARG A 11 -3.28 12.47 -2.87
C ARG A 11 -3.84 11.66 -1.70
N LEU A 12 -4.76 10.73 -1.98
CA LEU A 12 -5.41 9.91 -0.96
C LEU A 12 -4.47 8.81 -0.45
N PRO A 13 -4.56 8.40 0.83
CA PRO A 13 -3.98 7.15 1.32
C PRO A 13 -4.52 5.92 0.56
N VAL A 14 -3.77 4.80 0.57
CA VAL A 14 -4.13 3.60 -0.21
C VAL A 14 -5.52 3.06 0.13
N GLY A 15 -5.88 2.97 1.41
CA GLY A 15 -7.21 2.52 1.84
C GLY A 15 -8.34 3.41 1.31
N GLU A 16 -8.14 4.73 1.30
CA GLU A 16 -9.10 5.69 0.74
C GLU A 16 -9.19 5.61 -0.79
N ARG A 17 -8.09 5.29 -1.49
CA ARG A 17 -8.13 5.03 -2.94
C ARG A 17 -9.01 3.81 -3.25
N ILE A 18 -8.86 2.73 -2.48
CA ILE A 18 -9.66 1.51 -2.63
C ILE A 18 -11.14 1.80 -2.36
N ALA A 19 -11.44 2.48 -1.24
CA ALA A 19 -12.80 2.88 -0.89
C ALA A 19 -13.43 3.73 -2.00
N ARG A 20 -12.67 4.68 -2.58
CA ARG A 20 -13.15 5.54 -3.65
C ARG A 20 -13.45 4.79 -4.95
N LEU A 21 -12.61 3.82 -5.32
CA LEU A 21 -12.87 2.97 -6.49
C LEU A 21 -14.12 2.11 -6.30
N ARG A 22 -14.33 1.61 -5.08
CA ARG A 22 -15.53 0.86 -4.70
C ARG A 22 -16.80 1.73 -4.78
N GLU A 23 -16.77 2.92 -4.19
CA GLU A 23 -17.90 3.88 -4.23
C GLU A 23 -18.33 4.22 -5.66
N LEU A 24 -17.36 4.34 -6.57
CA LEU A 24 -17.61 4.66 -7.98
C LEU A 24 -18.00 3.43 -8.81
N GLY A 25 -18.04 2.23 -8.21
CA GLY A 25 -18.41 0.98 -8.88
C GLY A 25 -17.34 0.44 -9.83
N TRP A 26 -16.09 0.91 -9.72
CA TRP A 26 -14.96 0.36 -10.47
C TRP A 26 -14.37 -0.90 -9.81
N LEU A 27 -14.72 -1.13 -8.55
CA LEU A 27 -14.23 -2.24 -7.74
C LEU A 27 -15.38 -2.88 -6.99
N GLY A 28 -15.53 -4.20 -7.06
CA GLY A 28 -16.53 -4.94 -6.28
C GLY A 28 -16.14 -5.05 -4.80
N ASP A 29 -17.12 -5.33 -3.94
CA ASP A 29 -16.90 -5.43 -2.49
C ASP A 29 -15.88 -6.52 -2.12
N GLU A 30 -15.93 -7.66 -2.81
CA GLU A 30 -15.00 -8.78 -2.60
C GLU A 30 -13.56 -8.39 -2.96
N ASP A 31 -13.39 -7.72 -4.09
CA ASP A 31 -12.07 -7.31 -4.57
C ASP A 31 -11.47 -6.15 -3.77
N ALA A 32 -12.32 -5.24 -3.29
CA ALA A 32 -11.92 -4.21 -2.32
C ALA A 32 -11.40 -4.83 -1.02
N ALA A 33 -12.11 -5.82 -0.47
CA ALA A 33 -11.67 -6.54 0.72
C ALA A 33 -10.34 -7.27 0.49
N LYS A 34 -10.14 -7.91 -0.68
CA LYS A 34 -8.87 -8.56 -1.03
C LYS A 34 -7.70 -7.56 -1.12
N LEU A 35 -7.94 -6.36 -1.63
CA LEU A 35 -6.92 -5.30 -1.66
C LEU A 35 -6.60 -4.78 -0.25
N GLU A 36 -7.62 -4.48 0.57
CA GLU A 36 -7.46 -4.00 1.95
C GLU A 36 -6.71 -5.00 2.85
N GLN A 37 -6.95 -6.30 2.65
CA GLN A 37 -6.36 -7.38 3.45
C GLN A 37 -5.06 -7.94 2.86
N GLY A 38 -4.60 -7.44 1.70
CA GLY A 38 -3.41 -7.95 1.02
C GLY A 38 -3.58 -9.35 0.37
N GLN A 39 -4.80 -9.88 0.30
CA GLN A 39 -5.11 -11.22 -0.24
C GLN A 39 -5.16 -11.28 -1.77
N HIS A 40 -5.01 -10.15 -2.44
CA HIS A 40 -4.85 -10.09 -3.90
C HIS A 40 -3.50 -10.65 -4.38
N VAL A 41 -2.50 -10.75 -3.49
CA VAL A 41 -1.17 -11.26 -3.83
C VAL A 41 -1.23 -12.77 -4.11
N LEU A 42 -0.58 -13.20 -5.20
CA LEU A 42 -0.48 -14.61 -5.57
C LEU A 42 0.14 -15.42 -4.43
N SER A 43 -0.45 -16.57 -4.09
CA SER A 43 0.11 -17.46 -3.07
C SER A 43 1.28 -18.28 -3.64
N VAL A 44 2.22 -18.69 -2.78
CA VAL A 44 3.37 -19.52 -3.20
C VAL A 44 2.89 -20.84 -3.80
N THR A 45 1.85 -21.46 -3.23
CA THR A 45 1.26 -22.69 -3.77
C THR A 45 0.64 -22.48 -5.16
N ALA A 46 -0.06 -21.37 -5.39
CA ALA A 46 -0.59 -21.05 -6.71
C ALA A 46 0.55 -20.80 -7.72
N ALA A 47 1.61 -20.11 -7.30
CA ALA A 47 2.78 -19.88 -8.13
C ALA A 47 3.50 -21.18 -8.53
N ASP A 48 3.66 -22.15 -7.61
CA ASP A 48 4.29 -23.45 -7.86
C ASP A 48 3.50 -24.32 -8.87
N HIS A 49 2.19 -24.09 -9.00
CA HIS A 49 1.40 -24.70 -10.06
C HIS A 49 1.50 -23.97 -11.41
N MET A 50 2.07 -22.76 -11.45
CA MET A 50 2.17 -21.96 -12.66
C MET A 50 3.48 -22.16 -13.41
N ILE A 51 4.61 -22.30 -12.70
CA ILE A 51 5.96 -22.45 -13.28
C ILE A 51 6.83 -23.39 -12.44
N GLU A 52 7.97 -23.81 -12.99
CA GLU A 52 8.90 -24.71 -12.31
C GLU A 52 9.85 -23.99 -11.32
N ASN A 53 10.35 -24.74 -10.33
CA ASN A 53 11.38 -24.29 -9.37
C ASN A 53 11.01 -23.04 -8.56
N VAL A 54 9.75 -22.92 -8.12
CA VAL A 54 9.27 -21.77 -7.35
C VAL A 54 9.84 -21.79 -5.93
N VAL A 55 10.43 -20.66 -5.51
CA VAL A 55 10.95 -20.44 -4.16
C VAL A 55 10.25 -19.28 -3.43
N GLY A 56 9.34 -18.58 -4.10
CA GLY A 56 8.63 -17.43 -3.55
C GLY A 56 7.87 -16.65 -4.63
N VAL A 57 7.22 -15.56 -4.22
CA VAL A 57 6.48 -14.65 -5.10
C VAL A 57 7.14 -13.27 -5.07
N PHE A 58 7.36 -12.68 -6.25
CA PHE A 58 7.94 -11.35 -6.42
C PHE A 58 6.83 -10.33 -6.66
N GLY A 59 6.74 -9.30 -5.82
CA GLY A 59 5.72 -8.25 -5.91
C GLY A 59 6.19 -7.02 -6.68
N LEU A 60 5.29 -6.45 -7.49
CA LEU A 60 5.45 -5.15 -8.15
C LEU A 60 4.28 -4.22 -7.76
N PRO A 61 4.46 -2.89 -7.78
CA PRO A 61 3.39 -1.95 -7.47
C PRO A 61 2.19 -2.09 -8.42
N LEU A 62 0.98 -2.27 -7.87
CA LEU A 62 -0.28 -2.20 -8.60
C LEU A 62 -0.89 -0.80 -8.44
N ALA A 63 -1.13 -0.11 -9.54
CA ALA A 63 -1.73 1.21 -9.60
C ALA A 63 -2.93 1.23 -10.55
N VAL A 64 -3.72 2.30 -10.49
CA VAL A 64 -4.80 2.59 -11.44
C VAL A 64 -4.63 3.97 -12.06
N VAL A 65 -5.00 4.09 -13.33
CA VAL A 65 -5.01 5.35 -14.07
C VAL A 65 -6.45 5.73 -14.43
N PRO A 66 -6.96 6.84 -13.89
CA PRO A 66 -8.29 7.35 -14.24
C PRO A 66 -8.29 8.11 -15.58
N ASN A 67 -9.47 8.59 -15.97
CA ASN A 67 -9.76 9.50 -17.08
C ASN A 67 -9.80 8.92 -18.50
N PHE A 68 -9.50 7.65 -18.71
CA PHE A 68 -9.53 7.07 -20.05
C PHE A 68 -10.96 7.02 -20.62
N VAL A 69 -11.08 7.41 -21.89
CA VAL A 69 -12.27 7.17 -22.72
C VAL A 69 -11.77 6.50 -23.99
N VAL A 70 -12.23 5.28 -24.26
CA VAL A 70 -11.87 4.50 -25.44
C VAL A 70 -13.14 4.12 -26.16
N ASN A 71 -13.30 4.52 -27.42
CA ASN A 71 -14.52 4.31 -28.21
C ASN A 71 -15.80 4.79 -27.49
N GLY A 72 -15.71 5.94 -26.81
CA GLY A 72 -16.81 6.52 -26.04
C GLY A 72 -17.10 5.85 -24.69
N ARG A 73 -16.36 4.78 -24.33
CA ARG A 73 -16.49 4.08 -23.04
C ARG A 73 -15.45 4.58 -22.04
N ASP A 74 -15.93 4.97 -20.85
CA ASP A 74 -15.08 5.24 -19.70
C ASP A 74 -14.32 3.98 -19.23
N CYS A 75 -13.06 4.14 -18.85
CA CYS A 75 -12.21 3.05 -18.37
C CYS A 75 -11.25 3.52 -17.27
N VAL A 76 -11.06 2.69 -16.26
CA VAL A 76 -9.95 2.82 -15.31
C VAL A 76 -8.90 1.78 -15.68
N VAL A 77 -7.67 2.22 -15.96
CA VAL A 77 -6.61 1.34 -16.47
C VAL A 77 -5.74 0.85 -15.31
N PRO A 78 -5.69 -0.45 -15.02
CA PRO A 78 -4.74 -1.00 -14.04
C PRO A 78 -3.33 -1.05 -14.65
N LEU A 79 -2.31 -0.82 -13.83
CA LEU A 79 -0.91 -0.90 -14.22
C LEU A 79 -0.11 -1.61 -13.14
N VAL A 80 0.74 -2.54 -13.54
CA VAL A 80 1.79 -3.12 -12.70
C VAL A 80 3.14 -2.70 -13.23
N VAL A 81 3.84 -1.79 -12.54
CA VAL A 81 5.11 -1.23 -13.00
C VAL A 81 5.90 -0.61 -11.85
N GLU A 82 7.23 -0.73 -11.90
CA GLU A 82 8.17 -0.18 -10.93
C GLU A 82 8.66 1.22 -11.28
N GLU A 83 8.65 1.58 -12.57
CA GLU A 83 9.20 2.84 -13.06
C GLU A 83 8.33 4.05 -12.61
N PRO A 84 8.91 5.02 -11.88
CA PRO A 84 8.19 6.22 -11.46
C PRO A 84 7.65 7.04 -12.63
N SER A 85 6.65 7.88 -12.35
CA SER A 85 6.06 8.83 -13.31
C SER A 85 5.24 8.25 -14.46
N ILE A 86 5.32 6.93 -14.76
CA ILE A 86 4.47 6.30 -15.78
C ILE A 86 2.99 6.54 -15.49
N VAL A 87 2.53 6.20 -14.29
CA VAL A 87 1.13 6.32 -13.86
C VAL A 87 0.65 7.79 -13.92
N ALA A 88 1.51 8.72 -13.49
CA ALA A 88 1.20 10.15 -13.47
C ALA A 88 1.14 10.76 -14.89
N GLY A 89 2.11 10.39 -15.74
CA GLY A 89 2.17 10.78 -17.15
C GLY A 89 0.93 10.31 -17.91
N LEU A 90 0.58 9.03 -17.77
CA LEU A 90 -0.64 8.45 -18.33
C LEU A 90 -1.90 9.15 -17.85
N SER A 91 -2.02 9.40 -16.54
CA SER A 91 -3.18 10.10 -15.96
C SER A 91 -3.36 11.50 -16.56
N SER A 92 -2.27 12.25 -16.75
CA SER A 92 -2.31 13.57 -17.38
C SER A 92 -2.61 13.49 -18.87
N ALA A 93 -2.05 12.51 -19.59
CA ALA A 93 -2.30 12.31 -21.01
C ALA A 93 -3.77 11.96 -21.28
N ALA A 94 -4.32 11.01 -20.51
CA ALA A 94 -5.72 10.60 -20.59
C ALA A 94 -6.68 11.76 -20.30
N ALA A 95 -6.39 12.57 -19.28
CA ALA A 95 -7.21 13.75 -18.96
C ALA A 95 -7.23 14.78 -20.11
N LEU A 96 -6.09 15.00 -20.77
CA LEU A 96 -6.00 15.89 -21.93
C LEU A 96 -6.75 15.32 -23.15
N ALA A 97 -6.53 14.04 -23.47
CA ALA A 97 -7.24 13.37 -24.56
C ALA A 97 -8.76 13.40 -24.36
N ARG A 98 -9.23 13.14 -23.14
CA ARG A 98 -10.65 13.19 -22.77
C ARG A 98 -11.30 14.53 -23.11
N SER A 99 -10.61 15.64 -22.88
CA SER A 99 -11.12 16.98 -23.23
C SER A 99 -11.37 17.18 -24.73
N SER A 100 -10.79 16.32 -25.57
CA SER A 100 -10.91 16.31 -27.02
C SER A 100 -11.65 15.08 -27.56
N GLY A 101 -12.40 14.37 -26.71
CA GLY A 101 -13.22 13.21 -27.10
C GLY A 101 -12.65 11.83 -26.72
N GLY A 102 -11.43 11.77 -26.18
CA GLY A 102 -10.78 10.51 -25.80
C GLY A 102 -10.01 9.86 -26.95
N PHE A 103 -10.01 8.53 -26.97
CA PHE A 103 -9.33 7.71 -27.97
C PHE A 103 -10.33 6.95 -28.83
N GLU A 104 -10.09 6.93 -30.13
CA GLU A 104 -10.83 6.15 -31.13
C GLU A 104 -9.92 4.99 -31.56
N VAL A 105 -10.42 3.75 -31.51
CA VAL A 105 -9.66 2.55 -31.86
C VAL A 105 -10.46 1.68 -32.81
N ASP A 106 -9.88 1.42 -33.98
CA ASP A 106 -10.40 0.54 -35.01
C ASP A 106 -9.56 -0.75 -35.11
N SER A 107 -10.19 -1.86 -35.53
CA SER A 107 -9.51 -3.12 -35.84
C SER A 107 -10.27 -3.87 -36.94
N ASP A 108 -9.53 -4.50 -37.84
CA ASP A 108 -10.06 -5.32 -38.94
C ASP A 108 -10.26 -6.79 -38.55
N GLY A 109 -10.11 -7.12 -37.26
CA GLY A 109 -10.17 -8.47 -36.71
C GLY A 109 -8.88 -8.89 -36.02
N SER A 110 -8.94 -10.00 -35.28
CA SER A 110 -7.82 -10.54 -34.49
C SER A 110 -7.63 -12.03 -34.80
N LEU A 111 -6.70 -12.33 -35.71
CA LEU A 111 -6.26 -13.70 -35.98
C LEU A 111 -4.84 -13.92 -35.46
N LEU A 112 -4.59 -15.11 -34.92
CA LEU A 112 -3.26 -15.60 -34.59
C LEU A 112 -2.77 -16.52 -35.71
N VAL A 113 -1.49 -16.40 -36.06
CA VAL A 113 -0.87 -17.21 -37.12
C VAL A 113 -0.14 -18.39 -36.50
N GLY A 114 -0.52 -19.61 -36.90
CA GLY A 114 0.25 -20.84 -36.72
C GLY A 114 1.18 -21.09 -37.90
N GLN A 115 2.32 -21.72 -37.72
CA GLN A 115 3.28 -21.98 -38.79
C GLN A 115 3.68 -23.45 -38.81
N VAL A 116 3.60 -24.07 -39.99
CA VAL A 116 4.18 -25.39 -40.28
C VAL A 116 5.21 -25.24 -41.39
N HIS A 117 6.48 -25.51 -41.09
CA HIS A 117 7.58 -25.36 -42.03
C HIS A 117 7.98 -26.72 -42.61
N VAL A 118 8.02 -26.86 -43.93
CA VAL A 118 8.36 -28.09 -44.64
C VAL A 118 9.65 -27.91 -45.44
N THR A 119 10.58 -28.83 -45.22
CA THR A 119 11.91 -28.90 -45.85
C THR A 119 12.03 -30.17 -46.71
N ASN A 120 13.17 -30.34 -47.39
CA ASN A 120 13.47 -31.51 -48.23
C ASN A 120 12.44 -31.72 -49.34
N LEU A 121 12.06 -30.63 -50.00
CA LEU A 121 11.08 -30.63 -51.10
C LEU A 121 11.80 -30.90 -52.42
N ALA A 122 11.29 -31.87 -53.19
CA ALA A 122 11.80 -32.14 -54.54
C ALA A 122 11.38 -31.02 -55.52
N ASP A 123 10.15 -30.54 -55.40
CA ASP A 123 9.58 -29.46 -56.19
C ASP A 123 8.68 -28.58 -55.29
N PRO A 124 9.13 -27.38 -54.89
CA PRO A 124 8.36 -26.51 -53.99
C PRO A 124 7.08 -25.95 -54.63
N ASP A 125 7.06 -25.71 -55.95
CA ASP A 125 5.90 -25.16 -56.65
C ASP A 125 4.78 -26.22 -56.75
N GLN A 126 5.18 -27.47 -57.00
CA GLN A 126 4.26 -28.61 -56.94
C GLN A 126 3.71 -28.80 -55.52
N ALA A 127 4.55 -28.67 -54.48
CA ALA A 127 4.11 -28.78 -53.09
C ALA A 127 3.09 -27.70 -52.71
N ILE A 128 3.31 -26.44 -53.13
CA ILE A 128 2.37 -25.33 -52.91
C ILE A 128 1.05 -25.59 -53.64
N SER A 129 1.10 -26.04 -54.90
CA SER A 129 -0.11 -26.36 -55.68
C SER A 129 -0.90 -27.51 -55.05
N ALA A 130 -0.22 -28.53 -54.53
CA ALA A 130 -0.83 -29.65 -53.83
C ALA A 130 -1.50 -29.21 -52.52
N LEU A 131 -0.87 -28.31 -51.76
CA LEU A 131 -1.46 -27.72 -50.55
C LEU A 131 -2.72 -26.90 -50.85
N GLU A 132 -2.71 -26.10 -51.92
CA GLU A 132 -3.89 -25.32 -52.32
C GLU A 132 -5.07 -26.25 -52.68
N ALA A 133 -4.79 -27.36 -53.38
CA ALA A 133 -5.82 -28.34 -53.75
C ALA A 133 -6.50 -29.02 -52.53
N VAL A 134 -5.80 -29.13 -51.40
CA VAL A 134 -6.34 -29.73 -50.16
C VAL A 134 -6.69 -28.70 -49.09
N ARG A 135 -6.55 -27.39 -49.37
CA ARG A 135 -6.69 -26.30 -48.40
C ARG A 135 -7.97 -26.38 -47.58
N ALA A 136 -9.12 -26.56 -48.24
CA ALA A 136 -10.42 -26.66 -47.56
C ALA A 136 -10.50 -27.89 -46.63
N SER A 137 -9.92 -29.02 -47.04
CA SER A 137 -9.84 -30.23 -46.21
C SER A 137 -8.93 -30.02 -45.00
N LEU A 138 -7.79 -29.36 -45.18
CA LEU A 138 -6.88 -29.03 -44.09
C LEU A 138 -7.52 -28.08 -43.08
N VAL A 139 -8.26 -27.05 -43.54
CA VAL A 139 -9.02 -26.16 -42.64
C VAL A 139 -10.08 -26.93 -41.85
N ALA A 140 -10.81 -27.85 -42.49
CA ALA A 140 -11.79 -28.69 -41.82
C ALA A 140 -11.14 -29.61 -40.77
N ALA A 141 -10.02 -30.26 -41.13
CA ALA A 141 -9.26 -31.11 -40.22
C ALA A 141 -8.69 -30.33 -39.03
N ALA A 142 -8.17 -29.12 -39.27
CA ALA A 142 -7.68 -28.22 -38.24
C ALA A 142 -8.79 -27.81 -37.26
N ASN A 143 -9.98 -27.47 -37.77
CA ASN A 143 -11.13 -27.11 -36.96
C ASN A 143 -11.69 -28.27 -36.14
N ALA A 144 -11.52 -29.51 -36.59
CA ALA A 144 -11.91 -30.71 -35.85
C ALA A 144 -11.07 -30.94 -34.58
N VAL A 145 -9.88 -30.34 -34.46
CA VAL A 145 -9.02 -30.44 -33.27
C VAL A 145 -9.66 -29.77 -32.05
N HIS A 146 -10.35 -28.65 -32.26
CA HIS A 146 -10.97 -27.85 -31.20
C HIS A 146 -12.43 -27.50 -31.52
N PRO A 147 -13.36 -28.48 -31.46
CA PRO A 147 -14.77 -28.26 -31.84
C PRO A 147 -15.45 -27.18 -30.98
N ARG A 148 -15.11 -27.09 -29.70
CA ARG A 148 -15.64 -26.04 -28.79
C ARG A 148 -15.22 -24.62 -29.18
N LEU A 149 -14.07 -24.44 -29.84
CA LEU A 149 -13.68 -23.12 -30.34
C LEU A 149 -14.58 -22.73 -31.52
N VAL A 150 -14.85 -23.68 -32.42
CA VAL A 150 -15.74 -23.50 -33.57
C VAL A 150 -17.17 -23.20 -33.13
N GLU A 151 -17.67 -23.92 -32.11
CA GLU A 151 -19.00 -23.67 -31.50
C GLU A 151 -19.15 -22.25 -30.94
N ARG A 152 -18.06 -21.66 -30.42
CA ARG A 152 -18.02 -20.28 -29.93
C ARG A 152 -17.88 -19.26 -31.06
N GLY A 153 -17.86 -19.72 -32.30
CA GLY A 153 -17.73 -18.90 -33.48
C GLY A 153 -16.29 -18.67 -33.93
N GLY A 154 -15.27 -19.22 -33.27
CA GLY A 154 -13.85 -19.10 -33.65
C GLY A 154 -13.38 -20.15 -34.67
N GLY A 155 -12.09 -20.48 -34.62
CA GLY A 155 -11.48 -21.58 -35.39
C GLY A 155 -10.52 -21.11 -36.48
N VAL A 156 -9.96 -22.07 -37.22
CA VAL A 156 -9.16 -21.79 -38.42
C VAL A 156 -10.03 -21.16 -39.49
N ARG A 157 -9.65 -19.97 -39.90
CA ARG A 157 -10.30 -19.20 -40.97
C ARG A 157 -9.72 -19.51 -42.32
N ASP A 158 -8.40 -19.64 -42.36
CA ASP A 158 -7.71 -19.82 -43.62
C ASP A 158 -6.31 -20.44 -43.44
N ILE A 159 -5.73 -20.87 -44.54
CA ILE A 159 -4.34 -21.30 -44.66
C ILE A 159 -3.68 -20.53 -45.81
N GLU A 160 -2.48 -20.01 -45.58
CA GLU A 160 -1.64 -19.33 -46.58
C GLU A 160 -0.33 -20.09 -46.74
N THR A 161 0.22 -20.12 -47.96
CA THR A 161 1.53 -20.75 -48.24
C THR A 161 2.55 -19.69 -48.62
N ARG A 162 3.81 -19.90 -48.20
CA ARG A 162 4.93 -19.00 -48.49
C ARG A 162 6.16 -19.81 -48.85
N LEU A 163 6.85 -19.39 -49.90
CA LEU A 163 8.12 -19.99 -50.32
C LEU A 163 9.28 -19.15 -49.79
N PHE A 164 10.23 -19.81 -49.15
CA PHE A 164 11.46 -19.23 -48.63
C PHE A 164 12.67 -20.01 -49.15
N ALA A 165 13.83 -19.36 -49.09
CA ALA A 165 15.13 -20.00 -49.29
C ALA A 165 15.90 -19.94 -47.97
N LEU A 166 16.43 -21.10 -47.54
CA LEU A 166 17.37 -21.17 -46.43
C LEU A 166 18.73 -20.54 -46.81
N PRO A 167 19.62 -20.26 -45.84
CA PRO A 167 20.92 -19.65 -46.14
C PRO A 167 21.81 -20.44 -47.11
N ASP A 168 21.63 -21.77 -47.18
CA ASP A 168 22.29 -22.66 -48.13
C ASP A 168 21.57 -22.75 -49.50
N GLY A 169 20.49 -21.99 -49.68
CA GLY A 169 19.66 -21.97 -50.89
C GLY A 169 18.59 -23.06 -50.93
N ALA A 170 18.51 -23.95 -49.93
CA ALA A 170 17.50 -25.02 -49.93
C ALA A 170 16.08 -24.45 -49.80
N PRO A 171 15.09 -24.98 -50.55
CA PRO A 171 13.72 -24.49 -50.51
C PRO A 171 13.04 -24.87 -49.20
N LEU A 172 12.25 -23.93 -48.68
CA LEU A 172 11.41 -24.09 -47.49
C LEU A 172 10.00 -23.57 -47.80
N VAL A 173 8.99 -24.43 -47.62
CA VAL A 173 7.59 -24.00 -47.69
C VAL A 173 7.07 -23.77 -46.28
N GLY A 174 6.65 -22.54 -45.99
CA GLY A 174 5.94 -22.18 -44.77
C GLY A 174 4.43 -22.19 -45.00
N VAL A 175 3.70 -23.02 -44.25
CA VAL A 175 2.24 -23.07 -44.23
C VAL A 175 1.75 -22.30 -43.01
N HIS A 176 1.14 -21.15 -43.25
CA HIS A 176 0.59 -20.26 -42.23
C HIS A 176 -0.89 -20.57 -42.02
N VAL A 177 -1.29 -20.90 -40.79
CA VAL A 177 -2.66 -21.22 -40.40
C VAL A 177 -3.25 -20.02 -39.69
N LEU A 178 -4.26 -19.37 -40.25
CA LEU A 178 -4.90 -18.20 -39.67
C LEU A 178 -6.03 -18.64 -38.74
N VAL A 179 -5.88 -18.40 -37.44
CA VAL A 179 -6.78 -18.92 -36.40
C VAL A 179 -7.44 -17.77 -35.64
N ASP A 180 -8.78 -17.78 -35.62
CA ASP A 180 -9.57 -16.96 -34.70
C ASP A 180 -9.66 -17.67 -33.36
N THR A 181 -8.96 -17.13 -32.36
CA THR A 181 -8.88 -17.70 -31.02
C THR A 181 -9.89 -17.06 -30.06
N CYS A 182 -10.80 -16.22 -30.57
CA CYS A 182 -11.73 -15.41 -29.80
C CYS A 182 -11.01 -14.67 -28.65
N ASP A 183 -11.50 -14.86 -27.42
CA ASP A 183 -11.00 -14.22 -26.21
C ASP A 183 -9.73 -14.85 -25.61
N ALA A 184 -9.22 -15.93 -26.19
CA ALA A 184 -7.95 -16.51 -25.76
C ALA A 184 -6.78 -15.86 -26.52
N MET A 185 -5.63 -15.74 -25.86
CA MET A 185 -4.38 -15.40 -26.54
C MET A 185 -4.04 -16.47 -27.60
N GLY A 186 -4.19 -17.75 -27.22
CA GLY A 186 -4.29 -18.85 -28.18
C GLY A 186 -3.01 -19.61 -28.53
N ALA A 187 -1.88 -19.37 -27.86
CA ALA A 187 -0.61 -20.03 -28.16
C ALA A 187 -0.70 -21.57 -28.17
N ASN A 188 -1.13 -22.18 -27.05
CA ASN A 188 -1.27 -23.65 -26.96
C ASN A 188 -2.28 -24.21 -27.96
N LEU A 189 -3.38 -23.47 -28.18
CA LEU A 189 -4.44 -23.85 -29.10
C LEU A 189 -3.91 -23.93 -30.55
N VAL A 190 -3.20 -22.89 -30.99
CA VAL A 190 -2.65 -22.83 -32.34
C VAL A 190 -1.54 -23.88 -32.52
N ASN A 191 -0.70 -24.09 -31.51
CA ASN A 191 0.33 -25.14 -31.55
C ASN A 191 -0.27 -26.54 -31.72
N SER A 192 -1.32 -26.89 -30.95
CA SER A 192 -2.02 -28.16 -31.09
C SER A 192 -2.66 -28.33 -32.47
N ILE A 193 -3.22 -27.26 -33.05
CA ILE A 193 -3.72 -27.28 -34.44
C ILE A 193 -2.58 -27.60 -35.42
N CYS A 194 -1.46 -26.86 -35.33
CA CYS A 194 -0.29 -27.08 -36.20
C CYS A 194 0.28 -28.49 -36.06
N GLU A 195 0.33 -29.04 -34.85
CA GLU A 195 0.76 -30.41 -34.59
C GLU A 195 -0.14 -31.44 -35.27
N ALA A 196 -1.46 -31.26 -35.17
CA ALA A 196 -2.44 -32.20 -35.72
C ALA A 196 -2.43 -32.25 -37.25
N ILE A 197 -2.30 -31.11 -37.94
CA ILE A 197 -2.35 -31.06 -39.41
C ILE A 197 -0.98 -31.27 -40.08
N ALA A 198 0.12 -31.18 -39.33
CA ALA A 198 1.46 -31.30 -39.89
C ALA A 198 1.75 -32.64 -40.60
N PRO A 199 1.31 -33.82 -40.12
CA PRO A 199 1.52 -35.08 -40.85
C PRO A 199 0.91 -35.06 -42.25
N GLU A 200 -0.29 -34.48 -42.38
CA GLU A 200 -0.98 -34.37 -43.66
C GLU A 200 -0.29 -33.35 -44.58
N ILE A 201 0.14 -32.21 -44.04
CA ILE A 201 0.96 -31.23 -44.76
C ILE A 201 2.25 -31.89 -45.29
N ALA A 202 2.96 -32.66 -44.47
CA ALA A 202 4.17 -33.37 -44.87
C ALA A 202 3.91 -34.35 -46.02
N ARG A 203 2.83 -35.12 -45.91
CA ARG A 203 2.41 -36.11 -46.92
C ARG A 203 2.08 -35.46 -48.25
N VAL A 204 1.33 -34.35 -48.23
CA VAL A 204 0.92 -33.61 -49.43
C VAL A 204 2.10 -32.94 -50.11
N CYS A 205 3.04 -32.38 -49.33
CA CYS A 205 4.23 -31.73 -49.87
C CYS A 205 5.32 -32.71 -50.34
N GLY A 206 5.26 -33.98 -49.91
CA GLY A 206 6.35 -34.94 -50.13
C GLY A 206 7.66 -34.55 -49.43
N GLY A 207 7.57 -33.83 -48.31
CA GLY A 207 8.72 -33.27 -47.59
C GLY A 207 8.74 -33.62 -46.10
N LYS A 208 9.66 -33.00 -45.35
CA LYS A 208 9.81 -33.19 -43.90
C LYS A 208 9.43 -31.93 -43.14
N VAL A 209 8.49 -32.06 -42.19
CA VAL A 209 8.15 -30.97 -41.28
C VAL A 209 9.31 -30.69 -40.32
N ALA A 210 9.75 -29.44 -40.29
CA ALA A 210 10.82 -28.94 -39.44
C ALA A 210 10.29 -28.30 -38.16
N LEU A 211 9.30 -27.39 -38.27
CA LEU A 211 8.73 -26.63 -37.16
C LEU A 211 7.21 -26.56 -37.24
N ARG A 212 6.57 -26.51 -36.07
CA ARG A 212 5.11 -26.38 -35.87
C ARG A 212 4.88 -25.49 -34.65
N ILE A 213 4.67 -24.20 -34.87
CA ILE A 213 4.65 -23.22 -33.77
C ILE A 213 3.87 -21.98 -34.20
N LEU A 214 3.26 -21.27 -33.25
CA LEU A 214 2.70 -19.95 -33.51
C LEU A 214 3.78 -18.91 -33.93
N SER A 215 3.33 -17.86 -34.61
CA SER A 215 4.09 -16.63 -34.83
C SER A 215 3.69 -15.56 -33.81
N ASN A 216 4.69 -14.94 -33.16
CA ASN A 216 4.47 -13.74 -32.32
C ASN A 216 4.42 -12.44 -33.14
N LEU A 217 4.83 -12.45 -34.42
CA LEU A 217 4.46 -11.39 -35.34
C LEU A 217 2.96 -11.55 -35.64
N THR A 218 2.14 -10.84 -34.87
CA THR A 218 0.68 -10.90 -34.89
C THR A 218 0.09 -9.83 -35.79
N ASP A 219 0.63 -9.75 -37.02
CA ASP A 219 0.25 -8.78 -38.06
C ASP A 219 -1.18 -8.97 -38.62
N ARG A 220 -1.89 -10.01 -38.18
CA ARG A 220 -3.32 -10.24 -38.41
C ARG A 220 -4.21 -9.85 -37.23
N SER A 221 -3.66 -9.16 -36.24
CA SER A 221 -4.35 -8.65 -35.05
C SER A 221 -3.96 -7.20 -34.80
N LEU A 222 -4.22 -6.34 -35.80
CA LEU A 222 -3.83 -4.94 -35.78
C LEU A 222 -4.93 -4.06 -35.16
N PHE A 223 -4.49 -3.14 -34.32
CA PHE A 223 -5.33 -2.12 -33.70
C PHE A 223 -4.78 -0.75 -34.07
N THR A 224 -5.62 0.09 -34.68
CA THR A 224 -5.28 1.46 -35.05
C THR A 224 -5.97 2.42 -34.09
N VAL A 225 -5.19 3.12 -33.28
CA VAL A 225 -5.68 4.09 -32.30
C VAL A 225 -5.39 5.52 -32.75
N ARG A 226 -6.32 6.42 -32.46
CA ARG A 226 -6.23 7.86 -32.68
C ARG A 226 -6.57 8.62 -31.42
N GLY A 227 -5.83 9.69 -31.14
CA GLY A 227 -6.08 10.59 -30.01
C GLY A 227 -5.82 12.04 -30.41
N ARG A 228 -6.69 12.95 -29.97
CA ARG A 228 -6.57 14.39 -30.24
C ARG A 228 -6.20 15.14 -28.97
N PHE A 229 -5.33 16.14 -29.09
CA PHE A 229 -4.87 16.93 -27.94
C PHE A 229 -4.83 18.42 -28.29
N ARG A 230 -5.41 19.24 -27.41
CA ARG A 230 -5.32 20.69 -27.50
C ARG A 230 -4.11 21.18 -26.72
N LEU A 231 -3.15 21.80 -27.41
CA LEU A 231 -1.88 22.26 -26.85
C LEU A 231 -1.49 23.62 -27.44
N PRO A 232 -0.58 24.36 -26.79
CA PRO A 232 0.10 25.48 -27.45
C PRO A 232 0.86 25.01 -28.69
N ASP A 233 0.83 25.81 -29.76
CA ASP A 233 1.43 25.46 -31.06
C ASP A 233 2.91 25.05 -30.96
N ALA A 234 3.70 25.78 -30.18
CA ALA A 234 5.12 25.46 -29.98
C ALA A 234 5.34 24.06 -29.39
N VAL A 235 4.48 23.63 -28.46
CA VAL A 235 4.58 22.28 -27.85
C VAL A 235 4.09 21.22 -28.83
N ARG A 236 3.01 21.48 -29.57
CA ARG A 236 2.50 20.60 -30.63
C ARG A 236 3.59 20.33 -31.66
N ASP A 237 4.18 21.39 -32.20
CA ASP A 237 5.13 21.29 -33.31
C ASP A 237 6.46 20.64 -32.86
N ALA A 238 6.86 20.84 -31.60
CA ALA A 238 7.98 20.12 -31.00
C ALA A 238 7.71 18.62 -30.84
N ILE A 239 6.48 18.21 -30.48
CA ILE A 239 6.10 16.79 -30.41
C ILE A 239 6.15 16.14 -31.80
N ILE A 240 5.64 16.82 -32.83
CA ILE A 240 5.69 16.35 -34.22
C ILE A 240 7.14 16.16 -34.65
N THR A 241 7.99 17.16 -34.41
CA THR A 241 9.43 17.09 -34.73
C THR A 241 10.11 15.92 -34.02
N ALA A 242 9.82 15.70 -32.73
CA ALA A 242 10.38 14.60 -31.96
C ALA A 242 9.96 13.21 -32.51
N ASN A 243 8.73 13.09 -33.01
CA ASN A 243 8.28 11.89 -33.70
C ASN A 243 8.98 11.70 -35.05
N ASP A 244 9.15 12.76 -35.83
CA ASP A 244 9.80 12.69 -37.14
C ASP A 244 11.26 12.24 -37.02
N ILE A 245 11.97 12.68 -35.98
CA ILE A 245 13.30 12.17 -35.64
C ILE A 245 13.24 10.65 -35.39
N ALA A 246 12.23 10.17 -34.64
CA ALA A 246 12.04 8.74 -34.35
C ALA A 246 11.60 7.92 -35.59
N LEU A 247 11.12 8.55 -36.67
CA LEU A 247 10.79 7.88 -37.92
C LEU A 247 12.02 7.62 -38.80
N VAL A 248 13.09 8.39 -38.63
CA VAL A 248 14.30 8.32 -39.47
C VAL A 248 15.53 7.77 -38.75
N ASP A 249 15.62 7.92 -37.43
CA ASP A 249 16.73 7.43 -36.61
C ASP A 249 16.32 6.22 -35.75
N PRO A 250 16.84 5.00 -36.03
CA PRO A 250 16.57 3.80 -35.25
C PRO A 250 16.94 3.90 -33.76
N TYR A 251 17.97 4.69 -33.41
CA TYR A 251 18.36 4.88 -32.01
C TYR A 251 17.28 5.61 -31.23
N ARG A 252 16.73 6.67 -31.81
CA ARG A 252 15.59 7.37 -31.23
C ARG A 252 14.32 6.52 -31.28
N ALA A 253 14.07 5.82 -32.39
CA ALA A 253 12.91 4.93 -32.55
C ALA A 253 12.83 3.89 -31.42
N ALA A 254 13.96 3.28 -31.04
CA ALA A 254 14.00 2.29 -29.96
C ALA A 254 13.53 2.88 -28.62
N THR A 255 14.02 4.07 -28.28
CA THR A 255 13.60 4.75 -27.03
C THR A 255 12.15 5.23 -27.11
N HIS A 256 11.70 5.66 -28.29
CA HIS A 256 10.34 6.11 -28.55
C HIS A 256 9.33 4.98 -28.38
N ASN A 257 9.63 3.80 -28.93
CA ASN A 257 8.79 2.62 -28.83
C ASN A 257 8.86 1.98 -27.43
N LYS A 258 10.01 1.99 -26.75
CA LYS A 258 10.10 1.64 -25.32
C LYS A 258 9.11 2.45 -24.50
N GLY A 259 8.98 3.74 -24.79
CA GLY A 259 7.98 4.61 -24.16
C GLY A 259 6.54 4.13 -24.37
N ILE A 260 6.18 3.59 -25.54
CA ILE A 260 4.86 3.00 -25.79
C ILE A 260 4.68 1.75 -24.92
N MET A 261 5.68 0.86 -24.92
CA MET A 261 5.62 -0.43 -24.24
C MET A 261 5.60 -0.31 -22.71
N ASN A 262 6.21 0.74 -22.14
CA ASN A 262 6.05 1.10 -20.72
C ASN A 262 4.59 1.12 -20.25
N GLY A 263 3.67 1.56 -21.10
CA GLY A 263 2.24 1.56 -20.81
C GLY A 263 1.59 0.20 -21.09
N ILE A 264 1.86 -0.37 -22.27
CA ILE A 264 1.23 -1.62 -22.73
C ILE A 264 1.60 -2.81 -21.83
N ASP A 265 2.89 -2.97 -21.53
CA ASP A 265 3.40 -4.07 -20.70
C ASP A 265 2.85 -4.00 -19.28
N ALA A 266 2.74 -2.79 -18.73
CA ALA A 266 2.17 -2.60 -17.40
C ALA A 266 0.71 -3.03 -17.32
N VAL A 267 -0.09 -2.84 -18.38
CA VAL A 267 -1.45 -3.38 -18.48
C VAL A 267 -1.42 -4.90 -18.73
N ALA A 268 -0.49 -5.38 -19.55
CA ALA A 268 -0.36 -6.80 -19.84
C ALA A 268 -0.06 -7.61 -18.57
N ILE A 269 0.88 -7.15 -17.74
CA ILE A 269 1.18 -7.73 -16.43
C ILE A 269 -0.04 -7.67 -15.52
N ALA A 270 -0.68 -6.49 -15.42
CA ALA A 270 -1.86 -6.30 -14.57
C ALA A 270 -3.03 -7.21 -14.93
N THR A 271 -3.12 -7.65 -16.20
CA THR A 271 -4.21 -8.50 -16.71
C THR A 271 -3.77 -9.94 -16.97
N GLY A 272 -2.54 -10.32 -16.59
CA GLY A 272 -2.04 -11.69 -16.73
C GLY A 272 -1.75 -12.13 -18.18
N ASN A 273 -1.51 -11.18 -19.08
CA ASN A 273 -1.13 -11.41 -20.46
C ASN A 273 0.40 -11.55 -20.64
N ASP A 274 0.82 -12.27 -21.68
CA ASP A 274 2.24 -12.44 -22.00
C ASP A 274 2.79 -11.18 -22.68
N TRP A 275 3.45 -10.33 -21.90
CA TRP A 275 4.05 -9.09 -22.41
C TRP A 275 5.20 -9.35 -23.40
N ARG A 276 5.90 -10.49 -23.32
CA ARG A 276 7.02 -10.80 -24.23
C ARG A 276 6.52 -11.02 -25.65
N ALA A 277 5.36 -11.66 -25.80
CA ALA A 277 4.72 -11.86 -27.09
C ALA A 277 4.25 -10.52 -27.70
N LEU A 278 3.71 -9.62 -26.87
CA LEU A 278 3.30 -8.28 -27.31
C LEU A 278 4.50 -7.44 -27.75
N GLU A 279 5.56 -7.42 -26.95
CA GLU A 279 6.84 -6.76 -27.25
C GLU A 279 7.43 -7.26 -28.58
N ALA A 280 7.55 -8.59 -28.73
CA ALA A 280 8.09 -9.20 -29.94
C ALA A 280 7.28 -8.81 -31.19
N GLY A 281 5.94 -8.85 -31.10
CA GLY A 281 5.05 -8.46 -32.19
C GLY A 281 5.18 -6.98 -32.54
N ALA A 282 5.13 -6.10 -31.53
CA ALA A 282 5.22 -4.65 -31.72
C ALA A 282 6.57 -4.22 -32.32
N HIS A 283 7.67 -4.74 -31.79
CA HIS A 283 9.01 -4.39 -32.26
C HIS A 283 9.34 -5.00 -33.65
N ALA A 284 8.83 -6.20 -33.96
CA ALA A 284 8.96 -6.76 -35.31
C ALA A 284 8.14 -5.94 -36.33
N TRP A 285 6.93 -5.53 -35.95
CA TRP A 285 6.08 -4.67 -36.77
C TRP A 285 6.72 -3.29 -37.03
N ALA A 286 7.37 -2.70 -36.03
CA ALA A 286 8.13 -1.46 -36.16
C ALA A 286 9.26 -1.54 -37.22
N ALA A 287 9.72 -2.74 -37.57
CA ALA A 287 10.74 -2.99 -38.58
C ALA A 287 10.20 -3.59 -39.90
N ALA A 288 8.87 -3.77 -40.04
CA ALA A 288 8.28 -4.49 -41.18
C ALA A 288 8.59 -3.86 -42.55
N ALA A 289 8.89 -2.57 -42.60
CA ALA A 289 9.29 -1.84 -43.81
C ALA A 289 10.80 -1.91 -44.13
N GLY A 290 11.56 -2.80 -43.49
CA GLY A 290 12.99 -3.00 -43.70
C GLY A 290 13.91 -2.11 -42.85
N GLN A 291 13.36 -1.20 -42.06
CA GLN A 291 14.08 -0.39 -41.07
C GLN A 291 13.22 -0.24 -39.83
N TYR A 292 13.84 -0.33 -38.65
CA TYR A 292 13.16 -0.10 -37.37
C TYR A 292 12.79 1.38 -37.19
N ARG A 293 11.51 1.69 -36.97
CA ARG A 293 10.95 3.06 -36.92
C ARG A 293 9.95 3.24 -35.76
N SER A 294 9.58 4.49 -35.49
CA SER A 294 8.45 4.82 -34.61
C SER A 294 7.16 4.09 -35.02
N LEU A 295 6.45 3.54 -34.04
CA LEU A 295 5.11 2.97 -34.21
C LEU A 295 4.01 4.04 -34.31
N THR A 296 4.30 5.28 -33.89
CA THR A 296 3.33 6.38 -33.92
C THR A 296 3.58 7.36 -35.05
N ARG A 297 2.54 8.10 -35.42
CA ARG A 297 2.61 9.32 -36.22
C ARG A 297 1.91 10.45 -35.49
N TRP A 298 2.52 11.62 -35.52
CA TRP A 298 1.99 12.84 -34.92
C TRP A 298 1.86 13.91 -35.99
N SER A 299 0.70 14.55 -36.08
CA SER A 299 0.40 15.57 -37.11
C SER A 299 -0.56 16.63 -36.60
N VAL A 300 -0.81 17.67 -37.41
CA VAL A 300 -1.80 18.70 -37.11
C VAL A 300 -3.14 18.29 -37.73
N ALA A 301 -4.17 18.14 -36.90
CA ALA A 301 -5.54 17.92 -37.36
C ALA A 301 -6.28 19.24 -37.65
N ALA A 302 -7.46 19.12 -38.26
CA ALA A 302 -8.38 20.25 -38.45
C ALA A 302 -8.64 20.99 -37.12
N GLY A 303 -8.60 22.32 -37.17
CA GLY A 303 -8.75 23.17 -35.97
C GLY A 303 -7.50 23.31 -35.11
N GLY A 304 -6.32 22.89 -35.59
CA GLY A 304 -5.01 23.14 -34.94
C GLY A 304 -4.65 22.17 -33.81
N HIS A 305 -5.47 21.14 -33.58
CA HIS A 305 -5.19 20.11 -32.57
C HIS A 305 -4.02 19.22 -33.01
N LEU A 306 -3.28 18.70 -32.03
CA LEU A 306 -2.34 17.61 -32.27
C LEU A 306 -3.13 16.31 -32.45
N LEU A 307 -2.86 15.56 -33.52
CA LEU A 307 -3.39 14.23 -33.78
C LEU A 307 -2.27 13.21 -33.66
N GLY A 308 -2.43 12.25 -32.76
CA GLY A 308 -1.60 11.06 -32.66
C GLY A 308 -2.32 9.86 -33.25
N GLU A 309 -1.59 9.07 -34.04
CA GLU A 309 -2.06 7.81 -34.62
C GLU A 309 -1.03 6.71 -34.38
N MET A 310 -1.47 5.50 -34.08
CA MET A 310 -0.60 4.32 -33.94
C MET A 310 -1.34 3.08 -34.43
N THR A 311 -0.67 2.26 -35.25
CA THR A 311 -1.15 0.93 -35.63
C THR A 311 -0.18 -0.11 -35.06
N ILE A 312 -0.67 -0.97 -34.19
CA ILE A 312 0.15 -1.92 -33.44
C ILE A 312 -0.50 -3.31 -33.42
N PRO A 313 0.27 -4.40 -33.58
CA PRO A 313 -0.23 -5.75 -33.37
C PRO A 313 -0.43 -6.01 -31.87
N LEU A 314 -1.66 -6.39 -31.49
CA LEU A 314 -2.00 -6.73 -30.11
C LEU A 314 -2.85 -8.00 -30.11
N LYS A 315 -2.24 -9.12 -29.71
CA LYS A 315 -2.96 -10.37 -29.44
C LYS A 315 -2.93 -10.67 -27.95
N VAL A 316 -4.05 -10.39 -27.31
CA VAL A 316 -4.26 -10.59 -25.87
C VAL A 316 -5.37 -11.62 -25.63
N GLY A 317 -5.52 -12.02 -24.37
CA GLY A 317 -6.63 -12.84 -23.92
C GLY A 317 -7.29 -12.27 -22.65
N THR A 318 -8.59 -12.50 -22.53
CA THR A 318 -9.38 -12.31 -21.30
C THR A 318 -9.70 -13.65 -20.64
N VAL A 319 -9.39 -14.77 -21.32
CA VAL A 319 -9.49 -16.14 -20.79
C VAL A 319 -8.18 -16.89 -20.99
N GLY A 320 -7.86 -17.82 -20.08
CA GLY A 320 -6.66 -18.65 -20.14
C GLY A 320 -6.11 -19.00 -18.76
N GLY A 321 -5.11 -19.90 -18.73
CA GLY A 321 -4.57 -20.48 -17.50
C GLY A 321 -4.03 -19.44 -16.50
N THR A 322 -3.30 -18.43 -16.98
CA THR A 322 -2.72 -17.39 -16.12
C THR A 322 -3.78 -16.43 -15.55
N VAL A 323 -4.78 -16.04 -16.34
CA VAL A 323 -5.87 -15.15 -15.89
C VAL A 323 -6.73 -15.84 -14.83
N ALA A 324 -7.04 -17.12 -15.02
CA ALA A 324 -7.82 -17.92 -14.08
C ALA A 324 -7.02 -18.36 -12.83
N GLY A 325 -5.71 -18.57 -12.97
CA GLY A 325 -4.83 -19.03 -11.89
C GLY A 325 -4.31 -17.93 -10.98
N ASN A 326 -4.42 -16.65 -11.37
CA ASN A 326 -3.93 -15.51 -10.62
C ASN A 326 -5.07 -14.52 -10.31
N SER A 327 -5.45 -14.43 -9.03
CA SER A 327 -6.50 -13.53 -8.55
C SER A 327 -6.18 -12.05 -8.82
N ALA A 328 -4.90 -11.64 -8.79
CA ALA A 328 -4.49 -10.28 -9.14
C ALA A 328 -4.75 -9.96 -10.62
N ALA A 329 -4.51 -10.92 -11.52
CA ALA A 329 -4.74 -10.74 -12.95
C ALA A 329 -6.24 -10.64 -13.27
N SER A 330 -7.07 -11.47 -12.59
CA SER A 330 -8.53 -11.38 -12.67
C SER A 330 -9.06 -10.02 -12.19
N LEU A 331 -8.53 -9.52 -11.08
CA LEU A 331 -8.84 -8.18 -10.55
C LEU A 331 -8.45 -7.07 -11.55
N GLY A 332 -7.24 -7.13 -12.11
CA GLY A 332 -6.80 -6.15 -13.11
C GLY A 332 -7.73 -6.16 -14.33
N LEU A 333 -8.06 -7.34 -14.85
CA LEU A 333 -9.00 -7.43 -15.97
C LEU A 333 -10.37 -6.80 -15.63
N ALA A 334 -10.91 -7.09 -14.43
CA ALA A 334 -12.18 -6.52 -13.98
C ALA A 334 -12.14 -4.97 -13.92
N LEU A 335 -11.03 -4.38 -13.46
CA LEU A 335 -10.85 -2.92 -13.40
C LEU A 335 -10.95 -2.24 -14.78
N THR A 336 -10.52 -2.91 -15.85
CA THR A 336 -10.62 -2.36 -17.23
C THR A 336 -12.06 -2.27 -17.72
N GLY A 337 -12.95 -3.10 -17.17
CA GLY A 337 -14.32 -3.29 -17.67
C GLY A 337 -14.41 -3.81 -19.10
N ALA A 338 -13.34 -4.41 -19.66
CA ALA A 338 -13.34 -4.97 -21.00
C ALA A 338 -14.14 -6.28 -21.05
N ALA A 339 -15.10 -6.39 -21.96
CA ALA A 339 -15.94 -7.57 -22.13
C ALA A 339 -15.34 -8.63 -23.08
N SER A 340 -14.32 -8.26 -23.85
CA SER A 340 -13.66 -9.14 -24.82
C SER A 340 -12.16 -8.83 -24.94
N ALA A 341 -11.40 -9.75 -25.53
CA ALA A 341 -9.99 -9.52 -25.85
C ALA A 341 -9.77 -8.35 -26.82
N GLY A 342 -10.72 -8.11 -27.73
CA GLY A 342 -10.67 -6.96 -28.64
C GLY A 342 -10.81 -5.63 -27.90
N GLU A 343 -11.71 -5.55 -26.93
CA GLU A 343 -11.84 -4.35 -26.08
C GLU A 343 -10.61 -4.12 -25.20
N LEU A 344 -10.02 -5.19 -24.65
CA LEU A 344 -8.78 -5.09 -23.86
C LEU A 344 -7.62 -4.60 -24.74
N ALA A 345 -7.46 -5.15 -25.94
CA ALA A 345 -6.45 -4.70 -26.90
C ALA A 345 -6.66 -3.22 -27.29
N ALA A 346 -7.90 -2.77 -27.46
CA ALA A 346 -8.19 -1.37 -27.72
C ALA A 346 -7.78 -0.45 -26.55
N VAL A 347 -8.02 -0.87 -25.31
CA VAL A 347 -7.54 -0.16 -24.12
C VAL A 347 -6.01 -0.10 -24.11
N MET A 348 -5.32 -1.22 -24.37
CA MET A 348 -3.85 -1.25 -24.44
C MET A 348 -3.29 -0.35 -25.55
N ALA A 349 -3.90 -0.33 -26.74
CA ALA A 349 -3.50 0.58 -27.81
C ALA A 349 -3.62 2.06 -27.38
N ALA A 350 -4.75 2.43 -26.76
CA ALA A 350 -4.95 3.77 -26.21
C ALA A 350 -3.93 4.14 -25.14
N VAL A 351 -3.60 3.20 -24.23
CA VAL A 351 -2.56 3.38 -23.22
C VAL A 351 -1.19 3.60 -23.86
N GLY A 352 -0.83 2.81 -24.88
CA GLY A 352 0.42 2.97 -25.60
C GLY A 352 0.57 4.35 -26.27
N LEU A 353 -0.48 4.82 -26.96
CA LEU A 353 -0.47 6.15 -27.58
C LEU A 353 -0.42 7.27 -26.52
N ALA A 354 -1.19 7.14 -25.43
CA ALA A 354 -1.19 8.10 -24.33
C ALA A 354 0.18 8.18 -23.64
N GLN A 355 0.86 7.05 -23.47
CA GLN A 355 2.17 7.01 -22.84
C GLN A 355 3.23 7.64 -23.74
N ASN A 356 3.18 7.37 -25.04
CA ASN A 356 4.03 8.04 -26.01
C ASN A 356 3.85 9.56 -25.98
N PHE A 357 2.60 10.02 -25.96
CA PHE A 357 2.28 11.44 -25.82
C PHE A 357 2.87 12.05 -24.55
N ALA A 358 2.71 11.38 -23.40
CA ALA A 358 3.24 11.85 -22.13
C ALA A 358 4.77 12.04 -22.19
N ALA A 359 5.48 11.06 -22.75
CA ALA A 359 6.93 11.11 -22.92
C ALA A 359 7.38 12.24 -23.87
N LEU A 360 6.75 12.37 -25.04
CA LEU A 360 7.09 13.41 -26.02
C LEU A 360 6.77 14.81 -25.48
N ARG A 361 5.64 14.98 -24.79
CA ARG A 361 5.28 16.25 -24.17
C ARG A 361 6.28 16.66 -23.10
N ALA A 362 6.73 15.73 -22.24
CA ALA A 362 7.73 16.01 -21.23
C ALA A 362 9.08 16.45 -21.84
N LEU A 363 9.48 15.85 -22.97
CA LEU A 363 10.66 16.26 -23.74
C LEU A 363 10.49 17.65 -24.38
N ALA A 364 9.28 17.98 -24.83
CA ALA A 364 8.97 19.24 -25.51
C ALA A 364 8.81 20.45 -24.57
N THR A 365 8.34 20.28 -23.32
CA THR A 365 7.99 21.41 -22.44
C THR A 365 9.06 21.81 -21.43
N SER A 366 9.78 20.86 -20.84
CA SER A 366 10.62 21.18 -19.66
C SER A 366 11.70 20.14 -19.34
N GLY A 367 11.97 19.20 -20.25
CA GLY A 367 12.83 18.05 -19.95
C GLY A 367 12.19 17.10 -18.93
N ILE A 368 12.43 15.79 -19.08
CA ILE A 368 11.81 14.73 -18.26
C ILE A 368 12.10 14.88 -16.74
N GLN A 369 13.16 15.60 -16.38
CA GLN A 369 13.74 15.62 -15.04
C GLN A 369 12.82 16.25 -13.97
N ALA A 370 12.08 17.33 -14.25
CA ALA A 370 11.40 18.11 -13.21
C ALA A 370 10.22 17.38 -12.50
N GLY A 371 9.42 16.61 -13.24
CA GLY A 371 8.31 15.82 -12.67
C GLY A 371 8.75 14.49 -12.06
N HIS A 372 9.76 13.86 -12.67
CA HIS A 372 10.39 12.62 -12.19
C HIS A 372 11.11 12.81 -10.85
N MET A 373 11.65 14.01 -10.65
CA MET A 373 12.46 14.41 -9.49
C MET A 373 11.78 14.16 -8.15
N LYS A 374 10.49 14.49 -8.01
CA LYS A 374 9.81 14.42 -6.70
C LYS A 374 9.50 12.98 -6.27
N LEU A 375 9.08 12.13 -7.20
CA LEU A 375 8.85 10.70 -6.93
C LEU A 375 10.17 9.95 -6.75
N HIS A 376 11.18 10.26 -7.56
CA HIS A 376 12.53 9.70 -7.40
C HIS A 376 13.15 10.10 -6.05
N ALA A 377 13.01 11.37 -5.65
CA ALA A 377 13.43 11.84 -4.32
C ALA A 377 12.71 11.08 -3.20
N ARG A 378 11.42 10.75 -3.38
CA ARG A 378 10.64 9.99 -2.39
C ARG A 378 11.12 8.55 -2.25
N SER A 379 11.43 7.90 -3.38
CA SER A 379 12.05 6.57 -3.37
C SER A 379 13.43 6.59 -2.71
N LEU A 380 14.26 7.60 -3.01
CA LEU A 380 15.57 7.75 -2.40
C LEU A 380 15.48 8.02 -0.90
N ALA A 381 14.52 8.84 -0.45
CA ALA A 381 14.27 9.07 0.96
C ALA A 381 13.92 7.76 1.70
N ALA A 382 13.01 6.96 1.15
CA ALA A 382 12.64 5.67 1.71
C ALA A 382 13.82 4.68 1.73
N SER A 383 14.59 4.58 0.64
CA SER A 383 15.78 3.72 0.57
C SER A 383 16.93 4.19 1.49
N ALA A 384 16.99 5.48 1.80
CA ALA A 384 17.92 6.06 2.76
C ALA A 384 17.51 5.82 4.23
N GLY A 385 16.36 5.17 4.47
CA GLY A 385 15.87 4.83 5.80
C GLY A 385 15.03 5.90 6.48
N ALA A 386 14.52 6.89 5.73
CA ALA A 386 13.58 7.86 6.26
C ALA A 386 12.28 7.15 6.70
N SER A 387 11.81 7.44 7.92
CA SER A 387 10.49 7.01 8.38
C SER A 387 9.36 7.69 7.61
N ASP A 388 8.14 7.14 7.67
CA ASP A 388 6.98 7.72 6.99
C ASP A 388 6.72 9.20 7.35
N ARG A 389 7.14 9.63 8.55
CA ARG A 389 7.02 11.01 9.03
C ARG A 389 8.10 11.94 8.44
N GLU A 390 9.26 11.40 8.11
CA GLU A 390 10.41 12.15 7.63
C GLU A 390 10.45 12.24 6.09
N ILE A 391 9.83 11.29 5.39
CA ILE A 391 9.89 11.18 3.92
C ILE A 391 9.60 12.53 3.23
N ASP A 392 8.55 13.24 3.64
CA ASP A 392 8.19 14.50 3.00
C ASP A 392 9.20 15.62 3.26
N ALA A 393 9.75 15.70 4.48
CA ALA A 393 10.80 16.66 4.82
C ALA A 393 12.12 16.37 4.09
N VAL A 394 12.49 15.08 3.97
CA VAL A 394 13.67 14.63 3.21
C VAL A 394 13.49 14.97 1.73
N VAL A 395 12.30 14.69 1.16
CA VAL A 395 11.99 15.01 -0.25
C VAL A 395 12.08 16.50 -0.51
N GLU A 396 11.51 17.34 0.35
CA GLU A 396 11.58 18.80 0.18
C GLU A 396 13.02 19.31 0.20
N ARG A 397 13.84 18.84 1.14
CA ARG A 397 15.27 19.20 1.21
C ARG A 397 16.07 18.66 0.05
N LEU A 398 15.79 17.45 -0.42
CA LEU A 398 16.41 16.88 -1.62
C LEU A 398 16.11 17.73 -2.86
N VAL A 399 14.83 18.10 -3.07
CA VAL A 399 14.42 18.95 -4.19
C VAL A 399 15.02 20.36 -4.08
N ALA A 400 15.01 20.95 -2.88
CA ALA A 400 15.58 22.26 -2.63
C ALA A 400 17.10 22.31 -2.82
N SER A 401 17.81 21.23 -2.48
CA SER A 401 19.26 21.13 -2.67
C SER A 401 19.68 21.02 -4.13
N GLY A 402 18.78 20.58 -5.02
CA GLY A 402 19.10 20.22 -6.40
C GLY A 402 19.85 18.88 -6.55
N ASP A 403 20.34 18.30 -5.45
CA ASP A 403 21.15 17.07 -5.41
C ASP A 403 20.30 15.85 -5.01
N ILE A 404 19.55 15.30 -5.97
CA ILE A 404 18.69 14.12 -5.74
C ILE A 404 19.51 12.85 -5.95
N LYS A 405 20.28 12.50 -4.92
CA LYS A 405 21.19 11.34 -4.86
C LYS A 405 21.04 10.61 -3.53
N ASP A 406 21.31 9.30 -3.55
CA ASP A 406 21.24 8.45 -2.34
C ASP A 406 22.12 8.98 -1.19
N TRP A 407 23.35 9.43 -1.49
CA TRP A 407 24.23 10.00 -0.47
C TRP A 407 23.65 11.26 0.18
N LYS A 408 23.00 12.13 -0.60
CA LYS A 408 22.37 13.36 -0.10
C LYS A 408 21.12 13.04 0.70
N ALA A 409 20.36 12.03 0.28
CA ALA A 409 19.20 11.53 1.02
C ALA A 409 19.63 11.01 2.39
N ARG A 410 20.70 10.19 2.45
CA ARG A 410 21.29 9.71 3.72
C ARG A 410 21.87 10.82 4.57
N GLU A 411 22.50 11.83 3.97
CA GLU A 411 22.99 13.01 4.67
C GLU A 411 21.84 13.77 5.31
N ILE A 412 20.77 14.05 4.56
CA ILE A 412 19.59 14.75 5.08
C ILE A 412 18.89 13.93 6.16
N VAL A 413 18.76 12.61 5.99
CA VAL A 413 18.23 11.70 7.03
C VAL A 413 19.12 11.72 8.27
N ALA A 414 20.45 11.68 8.10
CA ALA A 414 21.38 11.77 9.22
C ALA A 414 21.40 13.16 9.88
N GLU A 415 21.14 14.24 9.14
CA GLU A 415 21.00 15.60 9.68
C GLU A 415 19.70 15.78 10.45
N LEU A 416 18.60 15.23 9.94
CA LEU A 416 17.32 15.17 10.67
C LEU A 416 17.50 14.35 11.95
N GLY A 417 18.17 13.19 11.86
CA GLY A 417 18.53 12.39 13.03
C GLY A 417 19.61 13.01 13.95
N ARG A 418 20.42 13.96 13.46
CA ARG A 418 21.40 14.72 14.29
C ARG A 418 20.80 15.96 14.93
N ALA A 419 19.78 16.58 14.33
CA ALA A 419 19.01 17.64 14.96
C ALA A 419 18.24 17.12 16.19
N ASP A 420 17.89 15.82 16.18
CA ASP A 420 17.34 15.09 17.33
C ASP A 420 18.38 14.70 18.42
N ASN A 421 19.66 15.01 18.24
CA ASN A 421 20.73 14.62 19.18
C ASN A 421 21.01 15.64 20.30
N ALA A 422 20.24 16.74 20.38
CA ALA A 422 20.02 17.38 21.67
C ALA A 422 18.90 16.59 22.36
N GLY A 423 19.26 15.67 23.26
CA GLY A 423 18.28 14.89 24.00
C GLY A 423 17.18 15.78 24.60
N PRO A 424 15.96 15.25 24.79
CA PRO A 424 14.77 16.06 25.06
C PRO A 424 14.98 17.05 26.21
N ASP A 425 14.32 18.19 26.09
CA ASP A 425 14.42 19.24 27.08
C ASP A 425 13.67 18.88 28.36
N GLY A 426 12.61 18.08 28.26
CA GLY A 426 11.93 17.51 29.41
C GLY A 426 11.41 16.11 29.13
N VAL A 427 11.43 15.28 30.16
CA VAL A 427 10.95 13.90 30.11
C VAL A 427 10.06 13.63 31.32
N ALA A 428 9.00 12.86 31.11
CA ALA A 428 8.10 12.42 32.17
C ALA A 428 7.78 10.94 32.03
N ALA A 429 7.57 10.30 33.19
CA ALA A 429 7.00 8.98 33.23
C ALA A 429 5.50 9.05 32.95
N GLY A 430 4.95 7.98 32.39
CA GLY A 430 3.52 7.73 32.39
C GLY A 430 3.13 6.82 33.53
N LYS A 431 1.93 6.26 33.46
CA LYS A 431 1.36 5.47 34.55
C LYS A 431 0.71 4.19 34.08
N VAL A 432 0.89 3.15 34.89
CA VAL A 432 0.03 1.97 34.90
C VAL A 432 -0.42 1.68 36.33
N ILE A 433 -1.71 1.42 36.53
CA ILE A 433 -2.22 0.83 37.79
C ILE A 433 -2.14 -0.68 37.63
N LEU A 434 -1.46 -1.34 38.57
CA LEU A 434 -1.41 -2.79 38.66
C LEU A 434 -2.57 -3.33 39.48
N LEU A 435 -2.96 -2.66 40.57
CA LEU A 435 -4.05 -3.08 41.46
C LEU A 435 -4.75 -1.84 42.06
N GLY A 436 -6.04 -1.95 42.35
CA GLY A 436 -6.79 -0.93 43.09
C GLY A 436 -7.42 0.18 42.24
N GLU A 437 -7.71 -0.06 40.96
CA GLU A 437 -8.46 0.90 40.15
C GLU A 437 -9.80 1.25 40.79
N HIS A 438 -10.22 2.51 40.67
CA HIS A 438 -11.40 3.05 41.37
C HIS A 438 -11.29 3.06 42.91
N GLY A 439 -10.33 2.39 43.53
CA GLY A 439 -10.17 2.36 44.99
C GLY A 439 -9.86 3.73 45.60
N VAL A 440 -8.94 4.47 44.98
CA VAL A 440 -8.45 5.78 45.49
C VAL A 440 -9.57 6.79 45.68
N VAL A 441 -10.52 6.87 44.75
CA VAL A 441 -11.66 7.81 44.87
C VAL A 441 -12.65 7.42 45.96
N TYR A 442 -12.53 6.21 46.52
CA TYR A 442 -13.31 5.73 47.66
C TYR A 442 -12.44 5.54 48.91
N GLY A 443 -11.22 6.09 48.98
CA GLY A 443 -10.36 5.96 50.17
C GLY A 443 -9.75 4.57 50.38
N ARG A 444 -9.48 3.85 49.28
CA ARG A 444 -8.73 2.59 49.26
C ARG A 444 -7.41 2.77 48.50
N HIS A 445 -6.51 1.82 48.66
CA HIS A 445 -5.18 1.85 48.07
C HIS A 445 -5.22 1.53 46.57
N ALA A 446 -4.28 2.11 45.83
CA ALA A 446 -3.92 1.66 44.48
C ALA A 446 -2.40 1.51 44.34
N LEU A 447 -2.00 0.37 43.79
CA LEU A 447 -0.61 0.10 43.45
C LEU A 447 -0.35 0.51 42.00
N ALA A 448 0.51 1.50 41.80
CA ALA A 448 0.86 2.02 40.49
C ALA A 448 2.36 1.99 40.23
N VAL A 449 2.72 1.81 38.96
CA VAL A 449 4.10 1.74 38.50
C VAL A 449 4.32 2.70 37.33
N PRO A 450 5.48 3.38 37.29
CA PRO A 450 5.78 4.33 36.25
C PRO A 450 5.99 3.60 34.91
N VAL A 451 5.63 4.28 33.81
CA VAL A 451 6.13 3.94 32.48
C VAL A 451 7.28 4.91 32.21
N PRO A 452 8.55 4.50 32.35
CA PRO A 452 9.68 5.41 32.16
C PRO A 452 9.65 6.04 30.77
N ASP A 453 10.20 7.24 30.60
CA ASP A 453 10.36 7.93 29.32
C ASP A 453 9.10 7.89 28.43
N ALA A 454 7.92 8.01 29.03
CA ALA A 454 6.66 7.87 28.31
C ALA A 454 6.39 9.06 27.39
N VAL A 455 6.81 10.25 27.84
CA VAL A 455 6.66 11.50 27.11
C VAL A 455 7.97 12.26 27.15
N ALA A 456 8.38 12.75 25.98
CA ALA A 456 9.52 13.62 25.78
C ALA A 456 9.06 14.93 25.12
N VAL A 457 9.63 16.05 25.56
CA VAL A 457 9.34 17.37 25.03
C VAL A 457 10.65 18.03 24.61
N THR A 458 10.67 18.54 23.38
CA THR A 458 11.78 19.32 22.83
C THR A 458 11.29 20.73 22.51
N LEU A 459 12.05 21.73 22.96
CA LEU A 459 11.75 23.14 22.76
C LEU A 459 12.78 23.75 21.81
N THR A 460 12.28 24.35 20.74
CA THR A 460 13.10 25.10 19.77
C THR A 460 12.58 26.53 19.65
N GLU A 461 13.49 27.49 19.47
CA GLU A 461 13.09 28.89 19.26
C GLU A 461 12.33 29.02 17.93
N SER A 462 11.30 29.87 17.92
CA SER A 462 10.47 30.15 16.75
C SER A 462 9.94 31.57 16.79
N GLU A 463 9.53 32.13 15.65
CA GLU A 463 8.95 33.48 15.58
C GLU A 463 7.57 33.57 16.26
N ARG A 464 6.89 32.42 16.45
CA ARG A 464 5.56 32.30 17.04
C ARG A 464 5.40 30.95 17.72
N LEU A 465 4.34 30.81 18.52
CA LEU A 465 4.07 29.58 19.24
C LEU A 465 3.61 28.51 18.24
N VAL A 466 4.31 27.38 18.18
CA VAL A 466 3.99 26.25 17.29
C VAL A 466 3.89 24.97 18.11
N HIS A 467 2.74 24.31 18.09
CA HIS A 467 2.52 23.01 18.73
C HIS A 467 1.37 22.25 18.05
N GLU A 468 1.26 20.95 18.32
CA GLU A 468 0.18 20.06 17.83
C GLU A 468 -0.86 19.72 18.91
N LEU A 469 -0.71 20.26 20.11
CA LEU A 469 -1.62 20.09 21.24
C LEU A 469 -2.82 21.06 21.19
N PRO A 470 -3.91 20.82 21.94
CA PRO A 470 -5.03 21.77 22.03
C PRO A 470 -4.60 23.14 22.60
N ASP A 471 -4.97 24.23 21.93
CA ASP A 471 -4.57 25.61 22.28
C ASP A 471 -4.89 25.98 23.74
N GLU A 472 -6.09 25.67 24.21
CA GLU A 472 -6.50 25.96 25.60
C GLU A 472 -5.63 25.25 26.64
N TYR A 473 -5.23 24.00 26.35
CA TYR A 473 -4.40 23.20 27.24
C TYR A 473 -2.98 23.78 27.34
N VAL A 474 -2.38 24.15 26.19
CA VAL A 474 -1.05 24.75 26.16
C VAL A 474 -1.05 26.13 26.82
N ALA A 475 -2.04 26.98 26.51
CA ALA A 475 -2.13 28.32 27.08
C ALA A 475 -2.21 28.29 28.61
N GLN A 476 -2.97 27.36 29.18
CA GLN A 476 -3.08 27.20 30.63
C GLN A 476 -1.83 26.66 31.27
N LEU A 477 -1.21 25.67 30.64
CA LEU A 477 0.03 25.09 31.16
C LEU A 477 1.15 26.14 31.15
N LEU A 478 1.29 26.90 30.07
CA LEU A 478 2.24 28.02 30.00
C LEU A 478 1.93 29.06 31.08
N ALA A 479 0.66 29.42 31.30
CA ALA A 479 0.26 30.34 32.37
C ALA A 479 0.60 29.80 33.77
N ALA A 480 0.39 28.51 34.03
CA ALA A 480 0.71 27.86 35.30
C ALA A 480 2.23 27.77 35.56
N ILE A 481 3.02 27.61 34.49
CA ILE A 481 4.49 27.67 34.55
C ILE A 481 4.98 29.13 34.71
N GLY A 482 4.19 30.11 34.24
CA GLY A 482 4.55 31.54 34.25
C GLY A 482 5.21 32.02 32.95
N ILE A 483 5.02 31.31 31.83
CA ILE A 483 5.57 31.66 30.52
C ILE A 483 4.62 32.59 29.78
N THR A 484 5.13 33.74 29.36
CA THR A 484 4.40 34.74 28.55
C THR A 484 5.00 34.92 27.16
N ASP A 485 6.15 34.29 26.92
CA ASP A 485 6.85 34.31 25.64
C ASP A 485 6.23 33.32 24.65
N THR A 486 5.92 33.79 23.45
CA THR A 486 5.36 32.98 22.37
C THR A 486 6.40 32.50 21.36
N GLY A 487 7.70 32.76 21.58
CA GLY A 487 8.78 32.43 20.65
C GLY A 487 9.21 30.96 20.62
N TRP A 488 8.29 30.01 20.81
CA TRP A 488 8.64 28.60 21.02
C TRP A 488 7.90 27.65 20.08
N ARG A 489 8.63 26.68 19.53
CA ARG A 489 8.06 25.47 18.96
C ARG A 489 8.19 24.34 19.97
N ILE A 490 7.04 23.75 20.31
CA ILE A 490 6.90 22.66 21.29
C ILE A 490 6.64 21.37 20.52
N GLN A 491 7.62 20.49 20.50
CA GLN A 491 7.50 19.15 19.94
C GLN A 491 7.30 18.15 21.07
N VAL A 492 6.23 17.37 21.00
CA VAL A 492 5.89 16.36 22.01
C VAL A 492 5.95 14.99 21.36
N ASP A 493 6.82 14.14 21.88
CA ASP A 493 6.85 12.72 21.53
C ASP A 493 6.25 11.91 22.68
N SER A 494 5.14 11.21 22.42
CA SER A 494 4.42 10.42 23.41
C SER A 494 4.31 8.98 22.95
N ARG A 495 4.87 8.07 23.75
CA ARG A 495 4.71 6.61 23.59
C ARG A 495 3.38 6.10 24.13
N LEU A 496 2.63 6.98 24.81
CA LEU A 496 1.32 6.67 25.35
C LEU A 496 0.21 7.31 24.53
N PRO A 497 -0.89 6.59 24.29
CA PRO A 497 -2.06 7.15 23.64
C PRO A 497 -2.80 8.14 24.55
N LEU A 498 -3.25 9.25 23.97
CA LEU A 498 -4.11 10.23 24.64
C LEU A 498 -5.48 9.63 24.97
N GLY A 499 -6.02 9.96 26.15
CA GLY A 499 -7.40 9.58 26.53
C GLY A 499 -7.63 8.11 26.88
N LYS A 500 -6.57 7.33 27.15
CA LYS A 500 -6.66 5.87 27.44
C LYS A 500 -6.46 5.49 28.91
N GLY A 501 -6.37 6.48 29.81
CA GLY A 501 -6.18 6.23 31.24
C GLY A 501 -4.76 5.83 31.66
N LEU A 502 -3.77 6.07 30.79
CA LEU A 502 -2.34 5.81 31.04
C LEU A 502 -1.57 7.05 31.56
N GLY A 503 -2.29 8.11 31.93
CA GLY A 503 -1.68 9.34 32.48
C GLY A 503 -0.95 10.23 31.45
N SER A 504 -1.26 10.11 30.15
CA SER A 504 -0.57 10.85 29.07
C SER A 504 -0.69 12.38 29.21
N SER A 505 -1.85 12.91 29.62
CA SER A 505 -2.05 14.35 29.85
C SER A 505 -1.17 14.88 30.99
N ALA A 506 -1.16 14.19 32.14
CA ALA A 506 -0.31 14.54 33.27
C ALA A 506 1.19 14.43 32.91
N ALA A 507 1.58 13.40 32.15
CA ALA A 507 2.95 13.22 31.70
C ALA A 507 3.40 14.35 30.74
N ILE A 508 2.54 14.79 29.83
CA ILE A 508 2.81 15.95 28.96
C ILE A 508 3.00 17.21 29.81
N ALA A 509 2.14 17.46 30.81
CA ALA A 509 2.28 18.62 31.69
C ALA A 509 3.62 18.63 32.43
N VAL A 510 4.05 17.49 32.98
CA VAL A 510 5.34 17.34 33.66
C VAL A 510 6.51 17.53 32.70
N ALA A 511 6.49 16.88 31.52
CA ALA A 511 7.57 16.95 30.56
C ALA A 511 7.73 18.37 30.00
N MET A 512 6.63 19.06 29.69
CA MET A 512 6.66 20.45 29.24
C MET A 512 7.18 21.39 30.35
N THR A 513 6.72 21.21 31.59
CA THR A 513 7.19 22.02 32.73
C THR A 513 8.69 21.87 32.92
N ARG A 514 9.20 20.63 32.87
CA ARG A 514 10.65 20.34 32.93
C ARG A 514 11.43 20.92 31.75
N ALA A 515 10.86 20.88 30.55
CA ALA A 515 11.49 21.44 29.36
C ALA A 515 11.67 22.96 29.47
N PHE A 516 10.63 23.67 29.91
CA PHE A 516 10.71 25.11 30.13
C PHE A 516 11.60 25.47 31.32
N ASP A 517 11.57 24.70 32.41
CA ASP A 517 12.49 24.87 33.54
C ASP A 517 13.96 24.76 33.09
N LYS A 518 14.28 23.74 32.28
CA LYS A 518 15.63 23.54 31.73
C LYS A 518 16.06 24.67 30.78
N LYS A 519 15.16 25.14 29.89
CA LYS A 519 15.49 26.19 28.90
C LYS A 519 15.60 27.57 29.51
N LEU A 520 14.76 27.88 30.49
CA LEU A 520 14.64 29.22 31.06
C LEU A 520 15.28 29.35 32.44
N GLY A 521 15.76 28.25 33.02
CA GLY A 521 16.43 28.22 34.32
C GLY A 521 15.51 28.64 35.47
N LEU A 522 14.27 28.14 35.49
CA LEU A 522 13.24 28.58 36.44
C LEU A 522 13.48 28.08 37.88
N GLY A 523 14.27 27.01 38.05
CA GLY A 523 14.64 26.45 39.34
C GLY A 523 13.50 25.70 40.04
N LEU A 524 12.61 25.06 39.27
CA LEU A 524 11.45 24.35 39.82
C LEU A 524 11.85 23.02 40.45
N ASP A 525 11.41 22.77 41.68
CA ASP A 525 11.54 21.46 42.32
C ASP A 525 10.40 20.50 41.91
N ASP A 526 10.57 19.19 42.16
CA ASP A 526 9.55 18.19 41.81
C ASP A 526 8.20 18.47 42.49
N ALA A 527 8.19 19.08 43.68
CA ALA A 527 6.95 19.43 44.36
C ALA A 527 6.17 20.50 43.57
N ARG A 528 6.87 21.51 43.03
CA ARG A 528 6.28 22.55 42.20
C ARG A 528 5.87 22.03 40.83
N VAL A 529 6.68 21.17 40.20
CA VAL A 529 6.34 20.50 38.94
C VAL A 529 5.07 19.67 39.09
N ASN A 530 4.96 18.89 40.18
CA ASN A 530 3.78 18.12 40.51
C ASN A 530 2.54 19.02 40.69
N ALA A 531 2.68 20.13 41.43
CA ALA A 531 1.58 21.06 41.66
C ALA A 531 1.06 21.68 40.35
N ILE A 532 1.95 22.07 39.43
CA ILE A 532 1.58 22.60 38.11
C ILE A 532 0.83 21.54 37.29
N ALA A 533 1.34 20.30 37.26
CA ALA A 533 0.68 19.21 36.56
C ALA A 533 -0.70 18.87 37.17
N LEU A 534 -0.84 18.95 38.50
CA LEU A 534 -2.11 18.75 39.19
C LEU A 534 -3.14 19.84 38.87
N GLU A 535 -2.72 21.10 38.76
CA GLU A 535 -3.61 22.19 38.34
C GLU A 535 -4.11 22.00 36.91
N SER A 536 -3.23 21.56 35.99
CA SER A 536 -3.61 21.20 34.62
C SER A 536 -4.65 20.06 34.58
N GLU A 537 -4.47 19.03 35.41
CA GLU A 537 -5.40 17.90 35.50
C GLU A 537 -6.76 18.28 36.12
N LYS A 538 -6.80 19.22 37.07
CA LYS A 538 -8.06 19.73 37.65
C LYS A 538 -8.92 20.41 36.59
N TYR A 539 -8.30 21.13 35.68
CA TYR A 539 -9.02 21.77 34.58
C TYR A 539 -9.57 20.73 33.58
N ALA A 540 -8.76 19.74 33.22
CA ALA A 540 -9.15 18.73 32.23
C ALA A 540 -10.22 17.74 32.73
N HIS A 541 -10.20 17.37 34.02
CA HIS A 541 -10.99 16.26 34.57
C HIS A 541 -11.83 16.60 35.81
N GLY A 542 -11.80 17.86 36.27
CA GLY A 542 -12.60 18.36 37.40
C GLY A 542 -12.07 17.93 38.77
N THR A 543 -12.21 16.64 39.11
CA THR A 543 -11.74 16.05 40.37
C THR A 543 -10.71 14.95 40.10
N PRO A 544 -9.44 15.31 39.83
CA PRO A 544 -8.39 14.33 39.58
C PRO A 544 -8.03 13.59 40.87
N SER A 545 -7.66 12.31 40.73
CA SER A 545 -7.26 11.47 41.86
C SER A 545 -5.88 11.81 42.44
N GLY A 546 -5.08 12.62 41.71
CA GLY A 546 -3.71 12.99 42.09
C GLY A 546 -2.66 11.93 41.75
N ILE A 547 -3.06 10.75 41.29
CA ILE A 547 -2.17 9.63 41.01
C ILE A 547 -1.33 9.87 39.75
N ASP A 548 -1.92 10.47 38.72
CA ASP A 548 -1.34 10.59 37.38
C ASP A 548 -0.15 11.57 37.37
N ASN A 549 -0.35 12.77 37.91
CA ASN A 549 0.67 13.81 38.06
C ASN A 549 1.80 13.40 39.03
N THR A 550 1.45 12.76 40.15
CA THR A 550 2.43 12.35 41.16
C THR A 550 3.38 11.30 40.60
N LEU A 551 2.84 10.28 39.94
CA LEU A 551 3.65 9.22 39.35
C LEU A 551 4.49 9.73 38.16
N ALA A 552 3.90 10.59 37.32
CA ALA A 552 4.62 11.20 36.19
C ALA A 552 5.81 12.06 36.63
N THR A 553 5.67 12.72 37.78
CA THR A 553 6.74 13.55 38.37
C THR A 553 7.83 12.69 39.00
N TYR A 554 7.49 11.86 39.98
CA TYR A 554 8.52 11.17 40.77
C TYR A 554 9.08 9.90 40.11
N GLY A 555 8.35 9.30 39.17
CA GLY A 555 8.87 8.19 38.35
C GLY A 555 9.24 6.93 39.13
N ARG A 556 8.61 6.68 40.28
CA ARG A 556 8.87 5.49 41.13
C ARG A 556 7.60 4.68 41.37
N PRO A 557 7.68 3.34 41.49
CA PRO A 557 6.56 2.53 41.97
C PRO A 557 6.04 3.06 43.31
N MET A 558 4.72 3.07 43.50
CA MET A 558 4.14 3.62 44.72
C MET A 558 2.75 3.06 45.02
N LEU A 559 2.47 3.01 46.32
CA LEU A 559 1.16 2.68 46.86
C LEU A 559 0.46 3.99 47.27
N PHE A 560 -0.67 4.28 46.62
CA PHE A 560 -1.43 5.51 46.81
C PHE A 560 -2.65 5.30 47.67
N HIS A 561 -3.01 6.31 48.48
CA HIS A 561 -4.24 6.37 49.26
C HIS A 561 -4.77 7.82 49.30
N ASN A 562 -6.09 8.00 49.42
CA ASN A 562 -6.69 9.33 49.64
C ASN A 562 -7.81 9.29 50.69
N ASP A 563 -7.53 9.75 51.91
CA ASP A 563 -8.47 9.80 53.06
C ASP A 563 -8.93 11.24 53.41
N GLY A 564 -8.84 12.18 52.46
CA GLY A 564 -9.02 13.61 52.71
C GLY A 564 -7.74 14.42 52.49
N GLY A 565 -6.62 13.73 52.27
CA GLY A 565 -5.38 14.25 51.67
C GLY A 565 -4.72 13.15 50.83
N LEU A 566 -4.06 13.52 49.73
CA LEU A 566 -3.33 12.57 48.90
C LEU A 566 -2.09 12.07 49.66
N GLN A 567 -2.03 10.78 49.94
CA GLN A 567 -0.90 10.11 50.59
C GLN A 567 -0.33 9.06 49.63
N PHE A 568 0.99 8.92 49.61
CA PHE A 568 1.65 7.88 48.82
C PHE A 568 2.92 7.40 49.52
N GLU A 569 3.22 6.13 49.35
CA GLU A 569 4.47 5.49 49.77
C GLU A 569 5.22 5.02 48.53
N THR A 570 6.47 5.47 48.37
CA THR A 570 7.34 4.99 47.29
C THR A 570 7.88 3.60 47.63
N LEU A 571 7.83 2.69 46.67
CA LEU A 571 8.29 1.32 46.82
C LEU A 571 9.63 1.15 46.11
N GLU A 572 10.59 0.54 46.79
CA GLU A 572 11.85 0.11 46.20
C GLU A 572 11.68 -1.31 45.63
N THR A 573 11.98 -1.47 44.35
CA THR A 573 11.84 -2.75 43.64
C THR A 573 13.21 -3.28 43.26
N SER A 574 13.47 -4.58 43.47
CA SER A 574 14.74 -5.22 43.11
C SER A 574 15.00 -5.25 41.60
N GLU A 575 13.95 -5.28 40.80
CA GLU A 575 13.98 -5.29 39.33
C GLU A 575 12.74 -4.62 38.76
N ALA A 576 12.86 -4.09 37.53
CA ALA A 576 11.72 -3.50 36.82
C ALA A 576 10.70 -4.59 36.47
N PRO A 577 9.39 -4.37 36.71
CA PRO A 577 8.38 -5.38 36.44
C PRO A 577 8.28 -5.63 34.93
N PRO A 578 8.28 -6.90 34.47
CA PRO A 578 8.26 -7.25 33.05
C PRO A 578 6.86 -7.06 32.46
N LEU A 579 6.49 -5.81 32.19
CA LEU A 579 5.14 -5.43 31.80
C LEU A 579 5.00 -5.26 30.28
N LEU A 580 3.83 -5.62 29.77
CA LEU A 580 3.36 -5.28 28.44
C LEU A 580 2.06 -4.50 28.56
N ILE A 581 2.03 -3.29 28.00
CA ILE A 581 0.83 -2.48 27.87
C ILE A 581 0.29 -2.68 26.46
N ALA A 582 -1.01 -2.92 26.31
CA ALA A 582 -1.64 -3.05 25.00
C ALA A 582 -2.92 -2.23 24.92
N TRP A 583 -3.23 -1.64 23.75
CA TRP A 583 -4.46 -0.88 23.53
C TRP A 583 -5.03 -1.00 22.12
N GLY A 584 -6.35 -0.89 22.00
CA GLY A 584 -7.10 -0.86 20.72
C GLY A 584 -7.43 0.56 20.23
N ALA A 585 -8.00 0.64 19.02
CA ALA A 585 -8.34 1.91 18.36
C ALA A 585 -9.55 2.64 18.96
N ALA A 586 -10.44 1.94 19.68
CA ALA A 586 -11.68 2.52 20.20
C ALA A 586 -11.44 3.56 21.32
N THR A 587 -11.79 4.83 21.12
CA THR A 587 -11.71 5.85 22.18
C THR A 587 -12.77 5.59 23.25
N GLY A 588 -12.36 5.13 24.44
CA GLY A 588 -13.30 4.88 25.53
C GLY A 588 -13.71 6.16 26.24
N ARG A 589 -15.01 6.32 26.52
CA ARG A 589 -15.55 7.40 27.37
C ARG A 589 -15.33 7.06 28.84
N THR A 590 -14.10 7.21 29.32
CA THR A 590 -13.67 6.89 30.70
C THR A 590 -14.55 7.55 31.77
N SER A 591 -15.03 8.78 31.52
CA SER A 591 -15.92 9.51 32.43
C SER A 591 -17.31 8.88 32.56
N GLU A 592 -17.89 8.34 31.50
CA GLU A 592 -19.20 7.67 31.52
C GLU A 592 -19.17 6.37 32.32
N LEU A 593 -18.06 5.63 32.24
CA LEU A 593 -17.86 4.39 33.00
C LEU A 593 -17.66 4.65 34.48
N VAL A 594 -16.83 5.62 34.85
CA VAL A 594 -16.66 6.04 36.26
C VAL A 594 -18.01 6.49 36.83
N ALA A 595 -18.76 7.31 36.09
CA ALA A 595 -20.11 7.72 36.49
C ALA A 595 -21.08 6.51 36.59
N GLY A 596 -20.94 5.52 35.72
CA GLY A 596 -21.72 4.28 35.74
C GLY A 596 -21.43 3.38 36.94
N VAL A 597 -20.16 3.27 37.35
CA VAL A 597 -19.76 2.57 38.58
C VAL A 597 -20.33 3.31 39.79
N ARG A 598 -20.17 4.64 39.86
CA ARG A 598 -20.72 5.46 40.95
C ARG A 598 -22.24 5.30 41.10
N ARG A 599 -23.00 5.42 40.01
CA ARG A 599 -24.47 5.23 40.02
C ARG A 599 -24.89 3.84 40.51
N ARG A 600 -24.11 2.79 40.22
CA ARG A 600 -24.40 1.43 40.68
C ARG A 600 -24.05 1.26 42.16
N ARG A 601 -22.91 1.80 42.60
CA ARG A 601 -22.54 1.86 44.02
C ARG A 601 -23.62 2.54 44.85
N ASP A 602 -24.12 3.70 44.42
CA ASP A 602 -25.14 4.47 45.17
C ASP A 602 -26.43 3.66 45.40
N ARG A 603 -26.71 2.65 44.57
CA ARG A 603 -27.86 1.75 44.72
C ARG A 603 -27.60 0.58 45.66
N THR A 604 -26.37 0.07 45.69
CA THR A 604 -25.98 -1.07 46.54
C THR A 604 -24.60 -0.85 47.20
N PRO A 605 -24.46 0.12 48.12
CA PRO A 605 -23.16 0.53 48.64
C PRO A 605 -22.39 -0.61 49.32
N ALA A 606 -23.07 -1.43 50.13
CA ALA A 606 -22.44 -2.51 50.88
C ALA A 606 -21.73 -3.55 49.99
N HIS A 607 -22.27 -3.84 48.80
CA HIS A 607 -21.64 -4.81 47.88
C HIS A 607 -20.45 -4.22 47.14
N PHE A 608 -20.55 -2.97 46.69
CA PHE A 608 -19.45 -2.28 46.02
C PHE A 608 -18.31 -1.96 46.98
N ASP A 609 -18.63 -1.54 48.20
CA ASP A 609 -17.63 -1.27 49.24
C ASP A 609 -16.89 -2.57 49.62
N ALA A 610 -17.58 -3.71 49.73
CA ALA A 610 -16.91 -5.00 49.93
C ALA A 610 -15.97 -5.39 48.77
N VAL A 611 -16.33 -5.07 47.52
CA VAL A 611 -15.44 -5.26 46.37
C VAL A 611 -14.23 -4.32 46.47
N PHE A 612 -14.41 -3.05 46.81
CA PHE A 612 -13.32 -2.10 46.98
C PHE A 612 -12.40 -2.47 48.14
N ASP A 613 -12.93 -2.96 49.25
CA ASP A 613 -12.14 -3.44 50.39
C ASP A 613 -11.32 -4.68 50.01
N ARG A 614 -11.86 -5.55 49.15
CA ARG A 614 -11.09 -6.66 48.59
C ARG A 614 -9.98 -6.17 47.66
N MET A 615 -10.24 -5.18 46.82
CA MET A 615 -9.23 -4.57 45.95
C MET A 615 -8.15 -3.82 46.76
N ASP A 616 -8.49 -3.23 47.90
CA ASP A 616 -7.56 -2.63 48.86
C ASP A 616 -6.58 -3.67 49.39
N ALA A 617 -7.10 -4.80 49.87
CA ALA A 617 -6.30 -5.91 50.37
C ALA A 617 -5.33 -6.44 49.29
N LEU A 618 -5.83 -6.62 48.06
CA LEU A 618 -4.98 -7.02 46.93
C LEU A 618 -3.88 -6.00 46.65
N SER A 619 -4.17 -4.70 46.71
CA SER A 619 -3.18 -3.65 46.42
C SER A 619 -2.05 -3.60 47.44
N ARG A 620 -2.37 -3.81 48.73
CA ARG A 620 -1.36 -3.90 49.80
C ARG A 620 -0.51 -5.17 49.67
N GLU A 621 -1.14 -6.32 49.47
CA GLU A 621 -0.44 -7.60 49.25
C GLU A 621 0.45 -7.53 47.99
N GLY A 622 -0.07 -6.92 46.92
CA GLY A 622 0.68 -6.73 45.67
C GLY A 622 1.88 -5.80 45.81
N ALA A 623 1.86 -4.84 46.75
CA ALA A 623 3.01 -3.98 47.00
C ALA A 623 4.20 -4.79 47.56
N GLU A 624 3.93 -5.72 48.48
CA GLU A 624 4.94 -6.63 49.03
C GLU A 624 5.50 -7.57 47.95
N LEU A 625 4.62 -8.14 47.11
CA LEU A 625 5.02 -9.04 46.01
C LEU A 625 5.82 -8.29 44.92
N LEU A 626 5.45 -7.05 44.63
CA LEU A 626 6.17 -6.18 43.69
C LEU A 626 7.59 -5.87 44.19
N ALA A 627 7.72 -5.51 45.47
CA ALA A 627 9.02 -5.25 46.08
C ALA A 627 9.94 -6.48 46.08
N GLY A 628 9.37 -7.67 46.28
CA GLY A 628 10.09 -8.95 46.32
C GLY A 628 10.31 -9.66 44.99
N GLY A 629 9.93 -9.09 43.84
CA GLY A 629 10.11 -9.72 42.53
C GLY A 629 9.25 -10.97 42.28
N ARG A 630 8.12 -11.13 43.00
CA ARG A 630 7.28 -12.34 42.99
C ARG A 630 6.24 -12.29 41.87
N TRP A 631 6.71 -12.28 40.62
CA TRP A 631 5.88 -11.99 39.42
C TRP A 631 4.69 -12.92 39.19
N ARG A 632 4.84 -14.23 39.42
CA ARG A 632 3.73 -15.16 39.20
C ARG A 632 2.60 -14.96 40.21
N GLU A 633 2.94 -14.69 41.46
CA GLU A 633 1.97 -14.39 42.52
C GLU A 633 1.29 -13.03 42.28
N LEU A 634 2.06 -12.01 41.90
CA LEU A 634 1.52 -10.70 41.53
C LEU A 634 0.57 -10.82 40.33
N GLY A 635 0.91 -11.63 39.32
CA GLY A 635 0.05 -11.93 38.17
C GLY A 635 -1.28 -12.56 38.58
N ALA A 636 -1.27 -13.49 39.55
CA ALA A 636 -2.50 -14.07 40.09
C ALA A 636 -3.38 -13.02 40.78
N LEU A 637 -2.79 -12.06 41.52
CA LEU A 637 -3.54 -10.95 42.12
C LEU A 637 -4.13 -10.02 41.04
N MET A 638 -3.39 -9.76 39.95
CA MET A 638 -3.90 -8.97 38.81
C MET A 638 -5.13 -9.63 38.19
N ASP A 639 -5.13 -10.96 38.05
CA ASP A 639 -6.26 -11.71 37.50
C ASP A 639 -7.49 -11.67 38.41
N LEU A 640 -7.29 -11.82 39.72
CA LEU A 640 -8.35 -11.64 40.72
C LEU A 640 -8.91 -10.22 40.67
N CYS A 641 -8.04 -9.21 40.60
CA CYS A 641 -8.44 -7.81 40.51
C CYS A 641 -9.24 -7.53 39.23
N HIS A 642 -8.89 -8.15 38.09
CA HIS A 642 -9.68 -8.04 36.86
C HIS A 642 -11.09 -8.60 37.02
N GLY A 643 -11.24 -9.73 37.72
CA GLY A 643 -12.55 -10.30 38.05
C GLY A 643 -13.41 -9.36 38.90
N LEU A 644 -12.82 -8.72 39.91
CA LEU A 644 -13.50 -7.71 40.74
C LEU A 644 -13.90 -6.47 39.93
N LEU A 645 -13.05 -6.03 39.01
CA LEU A 645 -13.35 -4.93 38.09
C LEU A 645 -14.49 -5.25 37.13
N ASN A 646 -14.58 -6.50 36.68
CA ASN A 646 -15.70 -6.97 35.90
C ASN A 646 -16.99 -7.00 36.75
N ALA A 647 -16.92 -7.41 38.02
CA ALA A 647 -18.07 -7.44 38.92
C ALA A 647 -18.70 -6.05 39.16
N ILE A 648 -17.88 -4.98 39.22
CA ILE A 648 -18.37 -3.59 39.28
C ILE A 648 -18.71 -3.02 37.89
N GLY A 649 -18.53 -3.82 36.83
CA GLY A 649 -18.73 -3.54 35.42
C GLY A 649 -17.91 -2.37 34.88
N ALA A 650 -16.62 -2.38 35.19
CA ALA A 650 -15.62 -1.49 34.60
C ALA A 650 -15.01 -2.07 33.30
N SER A 651 -15.25 -3.35 32.98
CA SER A 651 -14.73 -4.03 31.80
C SER A 651 -15.69 -3.99 30.60
N THR A 652 -15.17 -4.31 29.42
CA THR A 652 -15.88 -4.35 28.13
C THR A 652 -15.55 -5.63 27.37
N PRO A 653 -16.37 -6.06 26.40
CA PRO A 653 -16.06 -7.25 25.60
C PRO A 653 -14.69 -7.21 24.90
N GLU A 654 -14.23 -6.01 24.51
CA GLU A 654 -12.91 -5.82 23.94
C GLU A 654 -11.80 -6.03 24.96
N LEU A 655 -11.92 -5.43 26.16
CA LEU A 655 -10.96 -5.63 27.24
C LEU A 655 -10.88 -7.10 27.66
N GLU A 656 -12.01 -7.82 27.72
CA GLU A 656 -12.02 -9.26 28.01
C GLU A 656 -11.28 -10.08 26.94
N ARG A 657 -11.44 -9.74 25.66
CA ARG A 657 -10.68 -10.38 24.57
C ARG A 657 -9.18 -10.14 24.72
N MET A 658 -8.78 -8.89 24.98
CA MET A 658 -7.37 -8.55 25.17
C MET A 658 -6.76 -9.29 26.37
N VAL A 659 -7.42 -9.25 27.53
CA VAL A 659 -6.95 -9.95 28.73
C VAL A 659 -6.85 -11.46 28.48
N SER A 660 -7.85 -12.06 27.85
CA SER A 660 -7.84 -13.49 27.50
C SER A 660 -6.69 -13.82 26.54
N LEU A 661 -6.47 -12.99 25.51
CA LEU A 661 -5.38 -13.16 24.56
C LEU A 661 -4.01 -13.08 25.24
N ALA A 662 -3.82 -12.14 26.17
CA ALA A 662 -2.58 -11.99 26.92
C ALA A 662 -2.25 -13.25 27.73
N ARG A 663 -3.24 -13.75 28.48
CA ARG A 663 -3.10 -14.95 29.32
C ARG A 663 -2.83 -16.21 28.49
N LEU A 664 -3.63 -16.44 27.44
CA LEU A 664 -3.45 -17.59 26.52
C LEU A 664 -2.08 -17.56 25.81
N SER A 665 -1.50 -16.37 25.65
CA SER A 665 -0.19 -16.19 25.03
C SER A 665 0.98 -16.34 26.01
N GLY A 666 0.72 -16.50 27.31
CA GLY A 666 1.73 -16.79 28.33
C GLY A 666 2.02 -15.66 29.32
N ALA A 667 1.14 -14.67 29.46
CA ALA A 667 1.22 -13.71 30.57
C ALA A 667 0.92 -14.40 31.91
N ALA A 668 1.68 -14.06 32.96
CA ALA A 668 1.46 -14.54 34.32
C ALA A 668 0.17 -13.97 34.94
N GLY A 669 -0.26 -12.80 34.48
CA GLY A 669 -1.54 -12.19 34.79
C GLY A 669 -1.79 -11.00 33.87
N ALA A 670 -3.05 -10.67 33.65
CA ALA A 670 -3.45 -9.53 32.82
C ALA A 670 -4.78 -8.93 33.28
N LYS A 671 -4.94 -7.63 33.10
CA LYS A 671 -6.13 -6.88 33.51
C LYS A 671 -6.29 -5.60 32.70
N LEU A 672 -7.51 -5.05 32.70
CA LEU A 672 -7.72 -3.67 32.27
C LEU A 672 -6.92 -2.70 33.15
N THR A 673 -6.45 -1.58 32.60
CA THR A 673 -5.83 -0.50 33.39
C THR A 673 -6.53 0.84 33.15
N GLY A 674 -6.40 1.77 34.10
CA GLY A 674 -7.17 3.02 34.11
C GLY A 674 -8.63 2.82 34.54
N ALA A 675 -9.51 3.78 34.23
CA ALA A 675 -10.88 3.74 34.75
C ALA A 675 -11.84 2.75 34.03
N GLY A 676 -11.33 1.98 33.06
CA GLY A 676 -12.13 1.02 32.28
C GLY A 676 -12.70 1.61 30.99
N GLY A 677 -13.07 0.71 30.06
CA GLY A 677 -13.61 0.98 28.71
C GLY A 677 -12.76 1.77 27.73
N GLY A 678 -11.60 2.29 28.15
CA GLY A 678 -10.57 2.90 27.30
C GLY A 678 -9.93 1.94 26.29
N GLY A 679 -10.15 0.63 26.43
CA GLY A 679 -9.55 -0.37 25.54
C GLY A 679 -8.04 -0.53 25.75
N ALA A 680 -7.54 -0.34 26.98
CA ALA A 680 -6.14 -0.59 27.36
C ALA A 680 -6.05 -1.63 28.48
N ILE A 681 -5.05 -2.51 28.37
CA ILE A 681 -4.73 -3.53 29.37
C ILE A 681 -3.26 -3.45 29.77
N VAL A 682 -2.94 -4.00 30.94
CA VAL A 682 -1.58 -4.35 31.34
C VAL A 682 -1.49 -5.86 31.54
N ALA A 683 -0.42 -6.45 31.03
CA ALA A 683 -0.05 -7.85 31.21
C ALA A 683 1.33 -7.95 31.86
N LEU A 684 1.48 -8.86 32.82
CA LEU A 684 2.75 -9.19 33.47
C LEU A 684 3.35 -10.43 32.80
N CYS A 685 4.53 -10.29 32.20
CA CYS A 685 5.11 -11.24 31.25
C CYS A 685 6.56 -11.61 31.62
N PRO A 686 6.80 -12.35 32.72
CA PRO A 686 8.16 -12.67 33.17
C PRO A 686 8.97 -13.55 32.21
N GLU A 687 8.33 -14.32 31.32
CA GLU A 687 9.01 -15.29 30.45
C GLU A 687 8.69 -15.14 28.96
N ASN A 688 7.53 -14.58 28.61
CA ASN A 688 6.96 -14.70 27.26
C ASN A 688 6.56 -13.36 26.65
N ILE A 689 7.20 -12.26 27.03
CA ILE A 689 6.78 -10.90 26.64
C ILE A 689 6.70 -10.71 25.13
N ASP A 690 7.66 -11.21 24.35
CA ASP A 690 7.66 -11.11 22.89
C ASP A 690 6.55 -11.92 22.23
N LYS A 691 6.25 -13.10 22.79
CA LYS A 691 5.15 -13.95 22.30
C LYS A 691 3.79 -13.27 22.53
N VAL A 692 3.61 -12.70 23.72
CA VAL A 692 2.38 -11.94 24.06
C VAL A 692 2.28 -10.68 23.19
N ARG A 693 3.39 -9.95 23.00
CA ARG A 693 3.48 -8.78 22.12
C ARG A 693 3.12 -9.11 20.66
N ALA A 694 3.66 -10.20 20.13
CA ALA A 694 3.38 -10.66 18.76
C ALA A 694 1.90 -11.08 18.59
N ALA A 695 1.33 -11.78 19.57
CA ALA A 695 -0.09 -12.16 19.55
C ALA A 695 -1.01 -10.92 19.54
N MET A 696 -0.71 -9.92 20.37
CA MET A 696 -1.46 -8.65 20.39
C MET A 696 -1.39 -7.91 19.06
N ARG A 697 -0.18 -7.76 18.48
CA ARG A 697 0.01 -7.06 17.20
C ARG A 697 -0.69 -7.76 16.04
N ARG A 698 -0.71 -9.09 16.00
CA ARG A 698 -1.45 -9.87 14.97
C ARG A 698 -2.96 -9.61 15.00
N CYS A 699 -3.50 -9.26 16.16
CA CYS A 699 -4.91 -8.90 16.33
C CYS A 699 -5.18 -7.40 16.13
N GLY A 700 -4.19 -6.62 15.69
CA GLY A 700 -4.34 -5.19 15.42
C GLY A 700 -4.26 -4.28 16.65
N TYR A 701 -3.81 -4.79 17.81
CA TYR A 701 -3.59 -3.97 18.99
C TYR A 701 -2.19 -3.33 18.99
N HIS A 702 -2.12 -2.09 19.45
CA HIS A 702 -0.85 -1.43 19.74
C HIS A 702 -0.26 -1.96 21.04
N THR A 703 1.06 -1.97 21.15
CA THR A 703 1.78 -2.51 22.31
C THR A 703 2.97 -1.65 22.71
N LEU A 704 3.24 -1.55 24.01
CA LEU A 704 4.40 -0.90 24.60
C LEU A 704 5.00 -1.79 25.70
N VAL A 705 6.31 -1.97 25.65
CA VAL A 705 7.10 -2.58 26.73
C VAL A 705 7.80 -1.44 27.48
N PRO A 706 7.48 -1.16 28.75
CA PRO A 706 8.17 -0.12 29.51
C PRO A 706 9.69 -0.42 29.60
N GLY A 707 10.52 0.60 29.37
CA GLY A 707 11.98 0.49 29.47
C GLY A 707 12.75 0.17 28.17
N THR A 708 12.08 -0.05 27.03
CA THR A 708 12.73 -0.09 25.70
C THR A 708 12.87 1.34 25.12
N LEU A 709 13.89 1.61 24.31
CA LEU A 709 14.07 2.92 23.62
C LEU A 709 12.97 3.14 22.54
N PHE A 710 12.85 4.36 22.00
CA PHE A 710 11.97 4.68 20.86
C PHE A 710 12.26 3.72 19.70
N GLU A 711 11.28 2.88 19.34
CA GLU A 711 11.35 1.93 18.21
C GLU A 711 10.88 2.59 16.91
#